data_AF-A0A967YX90-F1
#
_entry.id   AF-A0A967YX90-F1
#
_cell.length_a   1.000
_cell.length_b   1.000
_cell.length_c   1.000
_cell.angle_alpha   90.00
_cell.angle_beta   90.00
_cell.angle_gamma   90.00
#
_symmetry.space_group_name_H-M   'P 1'
#
loop_
_entity.id
_entity.type
_entity.pdbx_description
1 polymer ?
#
loop_
_entity_poly.entity_id
_entity_poly.type
_entity_poly.pdbx_seq_one_letter_code
_entity_poly.pdbx_strand_id
1 'polypeptide(L)'
;MNVTKMSRHIPVRTVPKPKFGNDGNGGTGVWERNGRVSTLIPARSGTPVSERSCHRSCASFASGTNHEARFPGHKSVLLWILSAILLFTFSPTALVSKTCPHAAAFSVFELQSDPAYDAFSKAKDLVYSDKYQEAIKAFKKLIDEYPNSRYVDDAHFWMAYSLEKEGKDDEKAFAAYKHVVDHYKDSKWGNDAKTNMVKLAKKLYNQGHAEYKVYLKASGEDSDEDVKLAALAALGQLESEEALPILKGVLESPNSSRKLKEKAVFAVSQIGGQEATQLLFDLAKSESDPVIQEKAVFWIGQEGGEETLSFLQQILNSTKNREVKEKCIFSISQIGGPRALEILQDIAKNNPNPTIQEKAVFWIGQEGGEKSIDLLLDIFENTTNRKVREKIVFSISQIGGDRAIELLEGFAKNDSDPTIQEKAIFWIGQEGGQKSLETLLEIFNATQNHEAKEKIVFSISQIGGERAMSILEGFAKDDSNPEIQKKAIFWIGQEGGERSLDKLMEIFNATQNREAKEKIIFSISQIGGERATSILEDFARNSADPAIQEKAIFWIGQEGGPGSAQKLMNIYDNTSNVRARKKVLFSLGQIGSKEAIDFLIKVAKNEGDIELRKKAIFWLGETSDPRAKEALLEIINQ
;
A
#
# COMPACT_ATOMS: atom_id res chain seq x y z
N MET A 1 4.57 -28.79 -42.91
CA MET A 1 3.85 -29.08 -41.66
C MET A 1 3.80 -27.80 -40.86
N ASN A 2 2.64 -27.14 -40.85
CA ASN A 2 2.42 -25.84 -40.20
C ASN A 2 2.39 -26.01 -38.69
N VAL A 3 3.36 -25.42 -37.98
CA VAL A 3 3.30 -25.22 -36.53
C VAL A 3 2.90 -23.77 -36.29
N THR A 4 1.61 -23.54 -36.17
CA THR A 4 1.04 -22.28 -35.69
C THR A 4 1.40 -22.15 -34.21
N LYS A 5 2.44 -21.39 -33.88
CA LYS A 5 2.74 -21.03 -32.48
C LYS A 5 1.71 -19.99 -32.01
N MET A 6 0.73 -20.45 -31.24
CA MET A 6 -0.15 -19.57 -30.46
C MET A 6 0.69 -18.71 -29.52
N SER A 7 0.42 -17.40 -29.49
CA SER A 7 0.85 -16.50 -28.43
C SER A 7 0.38 -17.07 -27.09
N ARG A 8 1.27 -17.73 -26.34
CA ARG A 8 0.95 -18.28 -25.03
C ARG A 8 0.89 -17.15 -24.01
N HIS A 9 -0.29 -16.59 -23.78
CA HIS A 9 -0.60 -16.02 -22.48
C HIS A 9 -0.76 -17.18 -21.49
N ILE A 10 0.35 -17.56 -20.84
CA ILE A 10 0.27 -18.38 -19.63
C ILE A 10 -0.19 -17.43 -18.52
N PRO A 11 -1.35 -17.66 -17.89
CA PRO A 11 -1.76 -16.83 -16.77
C PRO A 11 -0.72 -16.99 -15.66
N VAL A 12 -0.03 -15.90 -15.31
CA VAL A 12 0.74 -15.83 -14.07
C VAL A 12 -0.23 -16.16 -12.94
N ARG A 13 0.05 -17.20 -12.14
CA ARG A 13 -0.77 -17.48 -10.95
C ARG A 13 -0.57 -16.30 -10.01
N THR A 14 -1.52 -15.37 -10.03
CA THR A 14 -1.50 -14.18 -9.19
C THR A 14 -1.51 -14.62 -7.74
N VAL A 15 -0.68 -13.97 -6.91
CA VAL A 15 -0.70 -14.15 -5.45
C VAL A 15 -2.14 -13.95 -4.97
N PRO A 16 -2.81 -14.97 -4.39
CA PRO A 16 -4.08 -14.76 -3.72
C PRO A 16 -3.84 -13.77 -2.58
N LYS A 17 -4.60 -12.67 -2.54
CA LYS A 17 -4.68 -11.89 -1.31
C LYS A 17 -5.29 -12.81 -0.24
N PRO A 18 -4.83 -12.78 1.02
CA PRO A 18 -5.49 -13.50 2.10
C PRO A 18 -6.98 -13.15 2.09
N LYS A 19 -7.83 -14.18 1.97
CA LYS A 19 -9.27 -14.02 2.06
C LYS A 19 -9.61 -13.69 3.51
N PHE A 20 -9.78 -12.40 3.81
CA PHE A 20 -10.46 -11.98 5.02
C PHE A 20 -11.95 -11.92 4.69
N GLY A 21 -12.69 -12.91 5.18
CA GLY A 21 -14.13 -13.02 5.00
C GLY A 21 -14.84 -11.87 5.72
N ASN A 22 -15.68 -11.15 4.98
CA ASN A 22 -16.63 -10.20 5.53
C ASN A 22 -18.01 -10.75 5.13
N ASP A 23 -18.59 -11.58 6.00
CA ASP A 23 -19.87 -12.24 5.71
C ASP A 23 -21.04 -11.41 6.21
N GLY A 24 -21.79 -10.88 5.25
CA GLY A 24 -23.15 -10.39 5.44
C GLY A 24 -24.16 -11.50 5.11
N ASN A 25 -24.68 -12.13 6.16
CA ASN A 25 -26.01 -12.67 6.41
C ASN A 25 -26.88 -13.35 5.30
N GLY A 26 -27.38 -14.54 5.65
CA GLY A 26 -28.61 -15.20 5.14
C GLY A 26 -28.34 -16.32 4.10
N GLY A 27 -28.80 -17.55 4.20
CA GLY A 27 -29.75 -18.24 5.08
C GLY A 27 -30.28 -19.46 4.32
N THR A 28 -30.12 -20.66 4.91
CA THR A 28 -30.90 -21.92 4.69
C THR A 28 -30.96 -22.59 3.30
N GLY A 29 -30.67 -23.91 3.21
CA GLY A 29 -31.20 -24.75 2.11
C GLY A 29 -30.40 -25.96 1.60
N VAL A 30 -29.99 -26.85 2.51
CA VAL A 30 -29.78 -28.32 2.44
C VAL A 30 -30.25 -29.17 1.20
N TRP A 31 -29.38 -30.12 0.76
CA TRP A 31 -29.49 -31.35 -0.11
C TRP A 31 -30.05 -31.18 -1.56
N GLU A 32 -29.60 -31.81 -2.67
CA GLU A 32 -29.02 -33.15 -2.90
C GLU A 32 -28.53 -33.31 -4.37
N ARG A 33 -27.81 -34.41 -4.66
CA ARG A 33 -27.19 -34.78 -5.96
C ARG A 33 -28.22 -35.29 -6.98
N ASN A 34 -27.99 -35.03 -8.28
CA ASN A 34 -27.63 -36.05 -9.28
C ASN A 34 -27.59 -35.49 -10.70
N GLY A 35 -26.67 -36.03 -11.49
CA GLY A 35 -26.41 -35.59 -12.85
C GLY A 35 -27.24 -36.27 -13.95
N ARG A 36 -26.92 -35.79 -15.15
CA ARG A 36 -27.06 -36.38 -16.49
C ARG A 36 -28.35 -36.14 -17.28
N VAL A 37 -28.12 -35.35 -18.34
CA VAL A 37 -28.26 -35.71 -19.78
C VAL A 37 -29.48 -35.15 -20.53
N SER A 38 -29.11 -34.45 -21.60
CA SER A 38 -29.73 -34.30 -22.93
C SER A 38 -30.94 -33.38 -23.18
N THR A 39 -30.64 -32.41 -24.06
CA THR A 39 -31.32 -32.09 -25.34
C THR A 39 -32.48 -31.07 -25.41
N LEU A 40 -32.33 -30.24 -26.47
CA LEU A 40 -33.34 -29.56 -27.31
C LEU A 40 -33.63 -28.05 -27.11
N ILE A 41 -33.06 -27.30 -28.06
CA ILE A 41 -33.35 -25.99 -28.69
C ILE A 41 -34.82 -25.92 -29.23
N PRO A 42 -35.45 -24.80 -29.72
CA PRO A 42 -35.24 -23.32 -29.63
C PRO A 42 -36.52 -22.46 -29.33
N ALA A 43 -36.33 -21.11 -29.35
CA ALA A 43 -37.23 -20.07 -29.91
C ALA A 43 -38.43 -19.62 -29.05
N ARG A 44 -38.92 -18.37 -29.04
CA ARG A 44 -38.76 -17.19 -29.90
C ARG A 44 -39.40 -15.96 -29.21
N SER A 45 -38.90 -14.77 -29.57
CA SER A 45 -39.64 -13.51 -29.82
C SER A 45 -40.42 -12.77 -28.72
N GLY A 46 -40.21 -11.45 -28.66
CA GLY A 46 -41.29 -10.49 -28.41
C GLY A 46 -40.97 -9.29 -27.51
N THR A 47 -40.25 -8.30 -28.04
CA THR A 47 -40.34 -6.88 -27.61
C THR A 47 -41.48 -6.18 -28.39
N PRO A 48 -41.79 -4.87 -28.23
CA PRO A 48 -41.56 -3.87 -27.15
C PRO A 48 -42.85 -3.04 -26.83
N VAL A 49 -42.68 -1.90 -26.13
CA VAL A 49 -43.45 -0.60 -26.10
C VAL A 49 -43.63 -0.20 -24.62
N SER A 50 -42.88 0.71 -23.99
CA SER A 50 -42.47 2.12 -24.22
C SER A 50 -43.36 3.14 -23.50
N GLU A 51 -42.79 3.88 -22.55
CA GLU A 51 -42.97 5.32 -22.26
C GLU A 51 -42.00 5.69 -21.11
N ARG A 52 -40.81 6.26 -21.36
CA ARG A 52 -40.43 7.67 -21.62
C ARG A 52 -40.86 8.68 -20.53
N SER A 53 -39.89 9.16 -19.75
CA SER A 53 -39.36 10.54 -19.83
C SER A 53 -38.23 10.73 -18.79
N CYS A 54 -36.99 10.95 -19.27
CA CYS A 54 -36.19 12.19 -19.18
C CYS A 54 -35.65 12.48 -17.75
N HIS A 55 -34.34 12.60 -17.49
CA HIS A 55 -33.31 13.36 -18.22
C HIS A 55 -31.85 12.88 -17.94
N ARG A 56 -31.04 12.91 -19.02
CA ARG A 56 -29.59 13.21 -19.17
C ARG A 56 -28.56 12.27 -18.49
N SER A 57 -27.80 11.45 -19.24
CA SER A 57 -26.59 11.77 -20.07
C SER A 57 -25.38 12.17 -19.20
N CYS A 58 -24.17 11.60 -19.26
CA CYS A 58 -23.47 10.86 -20.31
C CYS A 58 -22.23 10.11 -19.73
N ALA A 59 -21.70 9.20 -20.57
CA ALA A 59 -20.31 8.76 -20.70
C ALA A 59 -19.79 7.60 -19.83
N SER A 60 -19.41 6.54 -20.54
CA SER A 60 -18.65 5.38 -20.13
C SER A 60 -17.16 5.53 -20.53
N PHE A 61 -16.32 4.69 -19.91
CA PHE A 61 -14.94 4.32 -20.27
C PHE A 61 -13.82 5.36 -20.10
N ALA A 62 -12.95 5.15 -19.10
CA ALA A 62 -11.55 4.83 -19.35
C ALA A 62 -10.82 4.38 -18.06
N SER A 63 -10.14 3.25 -18.20
CA SER A 63 -9.09 2.67 -17.35
C SER A 63 -7.87 3.58 -17.16
N GLY A 64 -7.16 3.47 -16.02
CA GLY A 64 -5.78 3.98 -15.94
C GLY A 64 -5.21 4.18 -14.53
N THR A 65 -4.77 3.07 -13.91
CA THR A 65 -3.62 2.91 -12.99
C THR A 65 -3.07 4.08 -12.15
N ASN A 66 -3.06 3.83 -10.83
CA ASN A 66 -2.24 4.44 -9.79
C ASN A 66 -0.72 4.35 -10.05
N HIS A 67 0.03 5.35 -9.60
CA HIS A 67 1.12 5.12 -8.64
C HIS A 67 1.51 6.39 -7.88
N GLU A 68 1.57 6.22 -6.56
CA GLU A 68 2.09 7.13 -5.53
C GLU A 68 3.61 7.27 -5.61
N ALA A 69 4.13 8.42 -5.15
CA ALA A 69 5.50 8.55 -4.64
C ALA A 69 5.47 9.26 -3.28
N ARG A 70 6.18 8.67 -2.30
CA ARG A 70 6.31 9.10 -0.89
C ARG A 70 7.39 10.18 -0.69
N PHE A 71 7.18 10.97 0.36
CA PHE A 71 7.98 12.06 0.98
C PHE A 71 9.38 11.65 1.52
N PRO A 72 10.25 12.62 1.92
CA PRO A 72 10.23 13.16 3.30
C PRO A 72 10.48 14.68 3.42
N GLY A 73 10.01 15.30 4.52
CA GLY A 73 10.12 16.74 4.80
C GLY A 73 11.26 17.14 5.74
N HIS A 74 11.55 18.45 5.80
CA HIS A 74 11.68 19.27 7.03
C HIS A 74 12.09 20.74 6.71
N LYS A 75 11.46 21.68 7.42
CA LYS A 75 11.85 23.08 7.77
C LYS A 75 11.67 24.15 6.67
N SER A 76 10.58 24.94 6.68
CA SER A 76 10.25 26.11 7.54
C SER A 76 11.05 27.39 7.21
N VAL A 77 10.27 28.39 6.80
CA VAL A 77 10.54 29.74 6.27
C VAL A 77 10.75 30.78 7.39
N LEU A 78 11.63 31.78 7.17
CA LEU A 78 11.69 33.17 7.72
C LEU A 78 12.76 33.94 6.89
N LEU A 79 12.76 35.24 6.55
CA LEU A 79 11.89 36.43 6.67
C LEU A 79 12.30 37.40 5.51
N TRP A 80 11.38 37.88 4.67
CA TRP A 80 10.79 39.25 4.60
C TRP A 80 11.60 40.42 3.99
N ILE A 81 10.99 41.09 3.01
CA ILE A 81 11.25 42.49 2.62
C ILE A 81 9.94 43.23 2.33
N LEU A 82 9.85 44.41 2.98
CA LEU A 82 9.13 45.65 2.70
C LEU A 82 7.64 45.84 2.99
N SER A 83 7.43 46.86 3.82
CA SER A 83 6.19 47.45 4.29
C SER A 83 6.01 48.87 3.72
N ALA A 84 4.74 49.27 3.68
CA ALA A 84 4.19 50.63 3.84
C ALA A 84 4.00 51.53 2.60
N ILE A 85 2.71 51.70 2.27
CA ILE A 85 2.08 52.83 1.57
C ILE A 85 1.57 53.81 2.64
N LEU A 86 1.64 55.13 2.40
CA LEU A 86 0.49 56.07 2.45
C LEU A 86 0.89 57.55 2.29
N LEU A 87 0.19 58.20 1.34
CA LEU A 87 -0.32 59.57 1.29
C LEU A 87 0.67 60.76 1.30
N PHE A 88 0.59 61.59 0.26
CA PHE A 88 -0.08 62.91 0.32
C PHE A 88 -0.11 63.56 -1.08
N THR A 89 -1.29 64.05 -1.46
CA THR A 89 -1.56 64.84 -2.67
C THR A 89 -1.31 66.32 -2.42
N PHE A 90 -0.57 67.01 -3.29
CA PHE A 90 -0.75 68.44 -3.58
C PHE A 90 -0.17 68.77 -4.97
N SER A 91 -0.90 69.57 -5.74
CA SER A 91 -0.53 70.13 -7.04
C SER A 91 -0.54 71.68 -6.93
N PRO A 92 -0.28 72.47 -7.97
CA PRO A 92 1.01 72.82 -8.57
C PRO A 92 1.24 74.36 -8.54
N THR A 93 2.46 74.87 -8.77
CA THR A 93 2.73 76.06 -9.64
C THR A 93 4.20 76.52 -9.64
N ALA A 94 4.71 76.63 -10.87
CA ALA A 94 5.60 77.66 -11.43
C ALA A 94 6.84 78.17 -10.65
N LEU A 95 8.02 77.97 -11.25
CA LEU A 95 8.87 79.10 -11.64
C LEU A 95 9.71 78.77 -12.88
N VAL A 96 9.68 79.69 -13.83
CA VAL A 96 10.35 79.70 -15.13
C VAL A 96 11.76 80.27 -14.99
N SER A 97 12.79 79.66 -15.59
CA SER A 97 13.74 80.39 -16.46
C SER A 97 14.78 79.51 -17.18
N LYS A 98 14.73 79.59 -18.52
CA LYS A 98 15.84 79.71 -19.49
C LYS A 98 16.58 78.46 -20.02
N THR A 99 16.12 78.10 -21.23
CA THR A 99 16.83 77.78 -22.50
C THR A 99 17.34 76.35 -22.82
N CYS A 100 16.71 75.81 -23.88
CA CYS A 100 16.86 74.61 -24.72
C CYS A 100 18.28 74.23 -25.24
N PRO A 101 18.47 73.15 -26.05
CA PRO A 101 17.55 72.07 -26.49
C PRO A 101 18.10 70.64 -26.31
N HIS A 102 17.22 69.66 -26.06
CA HIS A 102 17.15 68.32 -26.68
C HIS A 102 16.16 67.48 -25.87
N ALA A 103 14.89 67.54 -26.27
CA ALA A 103 13.97 66.46 -25.97
C ALA A 103 14.37 65.28 -26.87
N ALA A 104 15.08 64.30 -26.32
CA ALA A 104 15.13 62.97 -26.90
C ALA A 104 14.11 62.12 -26.15
N ALA A 105 13.08 61.73 -26.88
CA ALA A 105 11.97 60.91 -26.43
C ALA A 105 12.47 59.63 -25.76
N PHE A 106 11.97 59.35 -24.55
CA PHE A 106 11.85 57.98 -24.08
C PHE A 106 10.78 57.31 -24.98
N SER A 107 11.23 56.60 -26.01
CA SER A 107 10.37 55.71 -26.76
C SER A 107 9.98 54.54 -25.86
N VAL A 108 8.68 54.36 -25.66
CA VAL A 108 8.09 53.08 -25.28
C VAL A 108 8.62 52.05 -26.28
N PHE A 109 9.47 51.14 -25.83
CA PHE A 109 9.89 50.00 -26.63
C PHE A 109 8.67 49.07 -26.73
N GLU A 110 7.88 49.21 -27.79
CA GLU A 110 6.91 48.17 -28.17
C GLU A 110 7.68 46.85 -28.30
N LEU A 111 7.34 45.86 -27.48
CA LEU A 111 7.67 44.46 -27.75
C LEU A 111 6.99 44.11 -29.08
N GLN A 112 7.70 44.28 -30.20
CA GLN A 112 7.22 43.81 -31.49
C GLN A 112 6.99 42.30 -31.37
N SER A 113 5.76 41.84 -31.66
CA SER A 113 5.47 40.42 -31.76
C SER A 113 6.32 39.83 -32.87
N ASP A 114 7.02 38.73 -32.60
CA ASP A 114 7.79 38.01 -33.61
C ASP A 114 6.79 37.37 -34.58
N PRO A 115 6.69 37.83 -35.85
CA PRO A 115 5.66 37.33 -36.77
C PRO A 115 5.80 35.82 -37.05
N ALA A 116 7.01 35.28 -36.93
CA ALA A 116 7.25 33.85 -37.05
C ALA A 116 6.74 33.08 -35.84
N TYR A 117 6.83 33.66 -34.63
CA TYR A 117 6.21 33.08 -33.43
C TYR A 117 4.68 33.07 -33.53
N ASP A 118 4.08 34.17 -34.00
CA ASP A 118 2.63 34.26 -34.17
C ASP A 118 2.13 33.23 -35.20
N ALA A 119 2.87 33.06 -36.30
CA ALA A 119 2.60 32.02 -37.29
C ALA A 119 2.74 30.61 -36.69
N PHE A 120 3.79 30.39 -35.89
CA PHE A 120 4.05 29.10 -35.23
C PHE A 120 2.93 28.75 -34.24
N SER A 121 2.53 29.70 -33.39
CA SER A 121 1.46 29.51 -32.41
C SER A 121 0.16 29.15 -33.09
N LYS A 122 -0.23 29.88 -34.15
CA LYS A 122 -1.45 29.59 -34.93
C LYS A 122 -1.40 28.19 -35.55
N ALA A 123 -0.25 27.80 -36.12
CA ALA A 123 -0.09 26.47 -36.69
C ALA A 123 -0.19 25.37 -35.62
N LYS A 124 0.36 25.61 -34.43
CA LYS A 124 0.30 24.69 -33.29
C LYS A 124 -1.11 24.56 -32.69
N ASP A 125 -1.88 25.64 -32.65
CA ASP A 125 -3.29 25.61 -32.22
C ASP A 125 -4.13 24.71 -33.12
N LEU A 126 -3.83 24.65 -34.42
CA LEU A 126 -4.47 23.72 -35.35
C LEU A 126 -4.11 22.26 -35.02
N VAL A 127 -2.89 21.96 -34.59
CA VAL A 127 -2.50 20.63 -34.11
C VAL A 127 -3.30 20.26 -32.87
N TYR A 128 -3.41 21.16 -31.89
CA TYR A 128 -4.20 20.94 -30.66
C TYR A 128 -5.70 20.83 -30.91
N SER A 129 -6.17 21.29 -32.06
CA SER A 129 -7.56 21.16 -32.51
C SER A 129 -7.80 19.95 -33.42
N ASP A 130 -6.83 19.03 -33.52
CA ASP A 130 -6.85 17.85 -34.42
C ASP A 130 -6.99 18.18 -35.92
N LYS A 131 -6.72 19.42 -36.31
CA LYS A 131 -6.80 19.90 -37.70
C LYS A 131 -5.48 19.72 -38.43
N TYR A 132 -5.00 18.48 -38.51
CA TYR A 132 -3.64 18.16 -38.99
C TYR A 132 -3.34 18.65 -40.41
N GLN A 133 -4.32 18.57 -41.33
CA GLN A 133 -4.15 19.05 -42.71
C GLN A 133 -3.98 20.57 -42.80
N GLU A 134 -4.72 21.32 -41.98
CA GLU A 134 -4.57 22.78 -41.89
C GLU A 134 -3.25 23.14 -41.22
N ALA A 135 -2.87 22.41 -40.16
CA ALA A 135 -1.61 22.58 -39.47
C ALA A 135 -0.40 22.37 -40.40
N ILE A 136 -0.39 21.32 -41.21
CA ILE A 136 0.68 21.06 -42.20
C ILE A 136 0.84 22.24 -43.16
N LYS A 137 -0.28 22.79 -43.68
CA LYS A 137 -0.25 23.97 -44.56
C LYS A 137 0.29 25.19 -43.83
N ALA A 138 -0.11 25.40 -42.58
CA ALA A 138 0.34 26.53 -41.77
C ALA A 138 1.83 26.45 -41.43
N PHE A 139 2.36 25.28 -41.05
CA PHE A 139 3.79 25.09 -40.83
C PHE A 139 4.60 25.25 -42.10
N LYS A 140 4.13 24.72 -43.23
CA LYS A 140 4.79 24.94 -44.53
C LYS A 140 4.88 26.44 -44.86
N LYS A 141 3.77 27.17 -44.69
CA LYS A 141 3.75 28.61 -44.89
C LYS A 141 4.75 29.34 -44.00
N LEU A 142 4.86 28.94 -42.72
CA LEU A 142 5.85 29.49 -41.81
C LEU A 142 7.28 29.28 -42.31
N ILE A 143 7.61 28.06 -42.74
CA ILE A 143 8.94 27.71 -43.25
C ILE A 143 9.26 28.53 -44.52
N ASP A 144 8.29 28.71 -45.41
CA ASP A 144 8.46 29.45 -46.67
C ASP A 144 8.61 30.97 -46.43
N GLU A 145 7.83 31.55 -45.51
CA GLU A 145 7.83 33.01 -45.23
C GLU A 145 8.96 33.45 -44.28
N TYR A 146 9.37 32.57 -43.36
CA TYR A 146 10.35 32.88 -42.32
C TYR A 146 11.49 31.83 -42.24
N PRO A 147 12.22 31.58 -43.34
CA PRO A 147 13.18 30.47 -43.44
C PRO A 147 14.39 30.57 -42.50
N ASN A 148 14.70 31.77 -41.98
CA ASN A 148 15.79 32.00 -41.03
C ASN A 148 15.30 32.13 -39.58
N SER A 149 14.02 31.83 -39.30
CA SER A 149 13.46 31.93 -37.96
C SER A 149 13.96 30.80 -37.04
N ARG A 150 14.09 31.11 -35.74
CA ARG A 150 14.41 30.12 -34.71
C ARG A 150 13.33 29.05 -34.48
N TYR A 151 12.16 29.18 -35.12
CA TYR A 151 11.05 28.22 -35.04
C TYR A 151 10.97 27.31 -36.26
N VAL A 152 11.91 27.39 -37.20
CA VAL A 152 11.87 26.59 -38.42
C VAL A 152 12.05 25.09 -38.11
N ASP A 153 12.96 24.74 -37.21
CA ASP A 153 13.13 23.37 -36.74
C ASP A 153 11.90 22.86 -35.97
N ASP A 154 11.34 23.69 -35.08
CA ASP A 154 10.07 23.45 -34.39
C ASP A 154 8.95 23.18 -35.42
N ALA A 155 8.82 24.03 -36.45
CA ALA A 155 7.80 23.91 -37.49
C ALA A 155 7.97 22.62 -38.32
N HIS A 156 9.20 22.23 -38.67
CA HIS A 156 9.45 20.97 -39.35
C HIS A 156 9.05 19.76 -38.48
N PHE A 157 9.37 19.78 -37.19
CA PHE A 157 8.97 18.71 -36.26
C PHE A 157 7.45 18.61 -36.13
N TRP A 158 6.76 19.72 -35.85
CA TRP A 158 5.30 19.71 -35.68
C TRP A 158 4.56 19.40 -36.99
N MET A 159 5.14 19.75 -38.14
CA MET A 159 4.64 19.31 -39.44
C MET A 159 4.78 17.79 -39.60
N ALA A 160 5.93 17.20 -39.25
CA ALA A 160 6.13 15.75 -39.28
C ALA A 160 5.17 15.02 -38.32
N TYR A 161 4.97 15.56 -37.12
CA TYR A 161 3.97 15.08 -36.17
C TYR A 161 2.54 15.12 -36.73
N SER A 162 2.19 16.21 -37.41
CA SER A 162 0.87 16.35 -38.02
C SER A 162 0.66 15.32 -39.15
N LEU A 163 1.71 15.01 -39.93
CA LEU A 163 1.67 13.94 -40.94
C LEU A 163 1.48 12.56 -40.31
N GLU A 164 2.19 12.27 -39.21
CA GLU A 164 2.02 11.03 -38.45
C GLU A 164 0.59 10.87 -37.92
N LYS A 165 0.02 11.91 -37.31
CA LYS A 165 -1.33 11.86 -36.74
C LYS A 165 -2.43 11.82 -37.78
N GLU A 166 -2.19 12.39 -38.95
CA GLU A 166 -3.09 12.22 -40.08
C GLU A 166 -3.15 10.75 -40.54
N GLY A 167 -2.04 10.03 -40.49
CA GLY A 167 -1.98 8.59 -40.74
C GLY A 167 -2.24 8.16 -42.19
N LYS A 168 -2.20 9.10 -43.16
CA LYS A 168 -2.40 8.82 -44.59
C LYS A 168 -1.18 8.19 -45.27
N ASP A 169 0.02 8.57 -44.85
CA ASP A 169 1.27 8.19 -45.50
C ASP A 169 2.40 8.15 -44.46
N ASP A 170 2.70 6.94 -43.98
CA ASP A 170 3.69 6.70 -42.94
C ASP A 170 5.12 6.93 -43.45
N GLU A 171 5.39 6.69 -44.74
CA GLU A 171 6.72 6.94 -45.35
C GLU A 171 6.99 8.43 -45.43
N LYS A 172 5.99 9.22 -45.81
CA LYS A 172 6.08 10.67 -45.83
C LYS A 172 6.26 11.26 -44.43
N ALA A 173 5.56 10.73 -43.43
CA ALA A 173 5.76 11.13 -42.04
C ALA A 173 7.18 10.79 -41.57
N PHE A 174 7.68 9.59 -41.90
CA PHE A 174 9.04 9.17 -41.58
C PHE A 174 10.09 10.08 -42.24
N ALA A 175 9.94 10.38 -43.53
CA ALA A 175 10.83 11.27 -44.26
C ALA A 175 10.82 12.70 -43.69
N ALA A 176 9.66 13.20 -43.24
CA ALA A 176 9.55 14.50 -42.59
C ALA A 176 10.29 14.55 -41.26
N TYR A 177 10.20 13.51 -40.42
CA TYR A 177 11.02 13.43 -39.21
C TYR A 177 12.51 13.25 -39.52
N LYS A 178 12.85 12.45 -40.54
CA LYS A 178 14.24 12.28 -41.00
C LYS A 178 14.86 13.62 -41.40
N HIS A 179 14.08 14.47 -42.07
CA HIS A 179 14.52 15.81 -42.44
C HIS A 179 14.90 16.65 -41.20
N VAL A 180 14.13 16.55 -40.11
CA VAL A 180 14.45 17.21 -38.83
C VAL A 180 15.82 16.74 -38.33
N VAL A 181 16.03 15.42 -38.27
CA VAL A 181 17.26 14.81 -37.74
C VAL A 181 18.49 15.13 -38.59
N ASP A 182 18.35 15.12 -39.92
CA ASP A 182 19.48 15.32 -40.83
C ASP A 182 19.92 16.80 -40.93
N HIS A 183 18.96 17.73 -40.94
CA HIS A 183 19.22 19.15 -41.24
C HIS A 183 19.31 20.04 -39.98
N TYR A 184 18.74 19.61 -38.85
CA TYR A 184 18.69 20.40 -37.62
C TYR A 184 19.31 19.62 -36.45
N LYS A 185 20.63 19.39 -36.53
CA LYS A 185 21.38 18.57 -35.56
C LYS A 185 21.31 19.08 -34.12
N ASP A 186 21.19 20.40 -33.95
CA ASP A 186 21.11 21.05 -32.64
C ASP A 186 19.65 21.27 -32.17
N SER A 187 18.66 20.75 -32.92
CA SER A 187 17.26 20.91 -32.55
C SER A 187 16.93 20.14 -31.28
N LYS A 188 16.18 20.79 -30.38
CA LYS A 188 15.62 20.15 -29.17
C LYS A 188 14.71 18.96 -29.49
N TRP A 189 14.19 18.87 -30.72
CA TRP A 189 13.31 17.78 -31.17
C TRP A 189 14.04 16.59 -31.79
N GLY A 190 15.37 16.62 -31.88
CA GLY A 190 16.13 15.57 -32.57
C GLY A 190 15.83 14.16 -32.04
N ASN A 191 15.84 13.98 -30.72
CA ASN A 191 15.62 12.66 -30.11
C ASN A 191 14.13 12.25 -30.12
N ASP A 192 13.21 13.22 -29.99
CA ASP A 192 11.77 12.98 -30.16
C ASP A 192 11.44 12.54 -31.60
N ALA A 193 12.05 13.19 -32.59
CA ALA A 193 11.92 12.83 -33.99
C ALA A 193 12.44 11.42 -34.25
N LYS A 194 13.65 11.09 -33.78
CA LYS A 194 14.21 9.72 -33.86
C LYS A 194 13.31 8.67 -33.21
N THR A 195 12.75 8.97 -32.04
CA THR A 195 11.85 8.06 -31.32
C THR A 195 10.54 7.83 -32.08
N ASN A 196 9.97 8.88 -32.70
CA ASN A 196 8.79 8.73 -33.54
C ASN A 196 9.11 8.00 -34.86
N MET A 197 10.29 8.23 -35.43
CA MET A 197 10.79 7.46 -36.57
C MET A 197 10.91 5.97 -36.25
N VAL A 198 11.34 5.58 -35.05
CA VAL A 198 11.37 4.16 -34.63
C VAL A 198 9.96 3.55 -34.64
N LYS A 199 8.95 4.27 -34.13
CA LYS A 199 7.56 3.79 -34.14
C LYS A 199 7.04 3.62 -35.56
N LEU A 200 7.32 4.59 -36.43
CA LEU A 200 6.94 4.55 -37.85
C LEU A 200 7.68 3.44 -38.59
N ALA A 201 8.99 3.28 -38.39
CA ALA A 201 9.79 2.22 -38.99
C ALA A 201 9.25 0.83 -38.65
N LYS A 202 8.82 0.61 -37.40
CA LYS A 202 8.16 -0.64 -37.01
C LYS A 202 6.83 -0.83 -37.74
N LYS A 203 6.01 0.22 -37.85
CA LYS A 203 4.71 0.18 -38.56
C LYS A 203 4.91 -0.13 -40.05
N LEU A 204 5.86 0.54 -40.70
CA LEU A 204 6.24 0.36 -42.10
C LEU A 204 6.80 -1.04 -42.36
N TYR A 205 7.64 -1.56 -41.47
CA TYR A 205 8.12 -2.95 -41.56
C TYR A 205 6.96 -3.95 -41.54
N ASN A 206 6.00 -3.77 -40.63
CA ASN A 206 4.80 -4.62 -40.57
C ASN A 206 3.88 -4.49 -41.80
N GLN A 207 3.99 -3.40 -42.56
CA GLN A 207 3.30 -3.19 -43.84
C GLN A 207 4.05 -3.83 -45.03
N GLY A 208 5.22 -4.43 -44.81
CA GLY A 208 6.01 -5.11 -45.84
C GLY A 208 7.26 -4.36 -46.29
N HIS A 209 7.53 -3.17 -45.75
CA HIS A 209 8.72 -2.38 -46.08
C HIS A 209 9.93 -2.84 -45.25
N ALA A 210 10.56 -3.92 -45.69
CA ALA A 210 11.63 -4.61 -44.96
C ALA A 210 12.86 -3.72 -44.68
N GLU A 211 13.12 -2.71 -45.52
CA GLU A 211 14.22 -1.76 -45.41
C GLU A 211 14.22 -0.97 -44.09
N TYR A 212 13.06 -0.72 -43.49
CA TYR A 212 12.97 0.01 -42.22
C TYR A 212 13.51 -0.77 -41.02
N LYS A 213 13.73 -2.09 -41.16
CA LYS A 213 14.44 -2.90 -40.16
C LYS A 213 15.87 -2.43 -39.94
N VAL A 214 16.53 -1.93 -40.99
CA VAL A 214 17.90 -1.38 -40.91
C VAL A 214 17.93 -0.17 -39.99
N TYR A 215 16.92 0.71 -40.10
CA TYR A 215 16.79 1.87 -39.22
C TYR A 215 16.54 1.48 -37.76
N LEU A 216 15.69 0.47 -37.52
CA LEU A 216 15.45 -0.04 -36.16
C LEU A 216 16.72 -0.58 -35.50
N LYS A 217 17.55 -1.32 -36.25
CA LYS A 217 18.85 -1.80 -35.76
C LYS A 217 19.81 -0.67 -35.44
N ALA A 218 19.99 0.27 -36.38
CA ALA A 218 20.87 1.43 -36.16
C ALA A 218 20.42 2.27 -34.95
N SER A 219 19.10 2.43 -34.76
CA SER A 219 18.53 3.14 -33.62
C SER A 219 18.78 2.42 -32.28
N GLY A 220 19.01 1.10 -32.30
CA GLY A 220 19.39 0.33 -31.11
C GLY A 220 20.78 0.67 -30.57
N GLU A 221 21.61 1.34 -31.37
CA GLU A 221 22.96 1.78 -31.01
C GLU A 221 23.06 3.30 -30.80
N ASP A 222 21.94 4.04 -30.90
CA ASP A 222 21.92 5.51 -30.81
C ASP A 222 22.52 6.03 -29.50
N SER A 223 23.17 7.21 -29.52
CA SER A 223 23.70 7.82 -28.31
C SER A 223 22.63 8.14 -27.27
N ASP A 224 21.39 8.43 -27.71
CA ASP A 224 20.26 8.73 -26.85
C ASP A 224 19.59 7.46 -26.30
N GLU A 225 19.38 7.43 -24.98
CA GLU A 225 18.84 6.25 -24.29
C GLU A 225 17.37 5.98 -24.61
N ASP A 226 16.54 7.03 -24.78
CA ASP A 226 15.12 6.85 -25.08
C ASP A 226 14.90 6.36 -26.51
N VAL A 227 15.74 6.80 -27.46
CA VAL A 227 15.79 6.24 -28.82
C VAL A 227 16.17 4.76 -28.78
N LYS A 228 17.23 4.39 -28.04
CA LYS A 228 17.62 2.99 -27.85
C LYS A 228 16.47 2.16 -27.26
N LEU A 229 15.84 2.63 -26.19
CA LEU A 229 14.73 1.95 -25.53
C LEU A 229 13.56 1.69 -26.50
N ALA A 230 13.20 2.69 -27.31
CA ALA A 230 12.17 2.56 -28.32
C ALA A 230 12.57 1.53 -29.39
N ALA A 231 13.83 1.54 -29.82
CA ALA A 231 14.34 0.63 -30.84
C ALA A 231 14.38 -0.82 -30.35
N LEU A 232 14.90 -1.08 -29.15
CA LEU A 232 14.90 -2.42 -28.56
C LEU A 232 13.48 -2.94 -28.34
N ALA A 233 12.54 -2.06 -27.94
CA ALA A 233 11.12 -2.43 -27.84
C ALA A 233 10.55 -2.88 -29.19
N ALA A 234 10.84 -2.13 -30.25
CA ALA A 234 10.39 -2.44 -31.60
C ALA A 234 11.01 -3.76 -32.09
N LEU A 235 12.33 -3.92 -31.95
CA LEU A 235 13.04 -5.14 -32.37
C LEU A 235 12.53 -6.41 -31.66
N GLY A 236 12.23 -6.31 -30.36
CA GLY A 236 11.64 -7.41 -29.60
C GLY A 236 10.23 -7.77 -30.08
N GLN A 237 9.37 -6.77 -30.35
CA GLN A 237 8.01 -6.99 -30.87
C GLN A 237 7.98 -7.55 -32.29
N LEU A 238 9.05 -7.33 -33.06
CA LEU A 238 9.21 -7.90 -34.40
C LEU A 238 9.81 -9.31 -34.38
N GLU A 239 10.09 -9.87 -33.19
CA GLU A 239 10.67 -11.20 -32.98
C GLU A 239 11.94 -11.43 -33.82
N SER A 240 12.75 -10.39 -33.98
CA SER A 240 13.90 -10.42 -34.89
C SER A 240 15.14 -11.01 -34.22
N GLU A 241 15.47 -12.29 -34.48
CA GLU A 241 16.72 -12.92 -34.02
C GLU A 241 17.98 -12.13 -34.40
N GLU A 242 17.97 -11.45 -35.55
CA GLU A 242 19.08 -10.58 -35.96
C GLU A 242 19.34 -9.38 -35.02
N ALA A 243 18.46 -9.13 -34.03
CA ALA A 243 18.65 -8.12 -33.00
C ALA A 243 19.39 -8.66 -31.76
N LEU A 244 19.59 -9.98 -31.64
CA LEU A 244 20.26 -10.60 -30.49
C LEU A 244 21.69 -10.08 -30.26
N PRO A 245 22.52 -9.84 -31.29
CA PRO A 245 23.85 -9.25 -31.08
C PRO A 245 23.80 -7.85 -30.45
N ILE A 246 22.83 -7.02 -30.86
CA ILE A 246 22.63 -5.66 -30.32
C ILE A 246 22.16 -5.76 -28.86
N LEU A 247 21.18 -6.62 -28.59
CA LEU A 247 20.65 -6.84 -27.24
C LEU A 247 21.73 -7.38 -26.29
N LYS A 248 22.55 -8.32 -26.75
CA LYS A 248 23.70 -8.84 -26.00
C LYS A 248 24.69 -7.72 -25.68
N GLY A 249 25.06 -6.90 -26.65
CA GLY A 249 25.95 -5.74 -26.44
C GLY A 249 25.40 -4.76 -25.39
N VAL A 250 24.08 -4.52 -25.39
CA VAL A 250 23.43 -3.67 -24.38
C VAL A 250 23.51 -4.28 -22.98
N LEU A 251 23.31 -5.60 -22.86
CA LEU A 251 23.34 -6.30 -21.57
C LEU A 251 24.76 -6.37 -20.98
N GLU A 252 25.76 -6.61 -21.82
CA GLU A 252 27.18 -6.74 -21.44
C GLU A 252 27.85 -5.39 -21.18
N SER A 253 27.38 -4.31 -21.83
CA SER A 253 27.98 -2.98 -21.67
C SER A 253 27.89 -2.48 -20.21
N PRO A 254 29.01 -2.03 -19.62
CA PRO A 254 29.01 -1.43 -18.28
C PRO A 254 28.34 -0.03 -18.28
N ASN A 255 28.27 0.63 -19.44
CA ASN A 255 27.70 1.97 -19.58
C ASN A 255 26.18 1.97 -19.83
N SER A 256 25.59 0.81 -20.08
CA SER A 256 24.14 0.69 -20.24
C SER A 256 23.43 0.88 -18.90
N SER A 257 22.43 1.75 -18.86
CA SER A 257 21.59 1.95 -17.68
C SER A 257 20.82 0.67 -17.32
N ARG A 258 20.41 0.53 -16.05
CA ARG A 258 19.55 -0.57 -15.61
C ARG A 258 18.24 -0.63 -16.40
N LYS A 259 17.60 0.53 -16.63
CA LYS A 259 16.35 0.64 -17.41
C LYS A 259 16.53 0.06 -18.82
N LEU A 260 17.65 0.38 -19.46
CA LEU A 260 17.98 -0.11 -20.79
C LEU A 260 18.25 -1.63 -20.78
N LYS A 261 18.99 -2.14 -19.78
CA LYS A 261 19.22 -3.58 -19.61
C LYS A 261 17.93 -4.35 -19.37
N GLU A 262 17.05 -3.87 -18.49
CA GLU A 262 15.73 -4.49 -18.26
C GLU A 262 14.91 -4.56 -19.54
N LYS A 263 14.94 -3.49 -20.35
CA LYS A 263 14.25 -3.46 -21.64
C LYS A 263 14.86 -4.45 -22.64
N ALA A 264 16.18 -4.59 -22.64
CA ALA A 264 16.87 -5.57 -23.47
C ALA A 264 16.49 -7.01 -23.06
N VAL A 265 16.47 -7.34 -21.77
CA VAL A 265 16.00 -8.67 -21.29
C VAL A 265 14.56 -8.94 -21.76
N PHE A 266 13.68 -7.95 -21.63
CA PHE A 266 12.32 -8.07 -22.15
C PHE A 266 12.30 -8.34 -23.66
N ALA A 267 13.05 -7.58 -24.45
CA ALA A 267 13.11 -7.79 -25.90
C ALA A 267 13.65 -9.18 -26.27
N VAL A 268 14.70 -9.67 -25.59
CA VAL A 268 15.22 -11.04 -25.76
C VAL A 268 14.12 -12.07 -25.49
N SER A 269 13.34 -11.89 -24.41
CA SER A 269 12.24 -12.81 -24.08
C SER A 269 11.10 -12.82 -25.10
N GLN A 270 10.89 -11.72 -25.84
CA GLN A 270 9.87 -11.64 -26.89
C GLN A 270 10.34 -12.31 -28.19
N ILE A 271 11.64 -12.21 -28.52
CA ILE A 271 12.21 -12.85 -29.71
C ILE A 271 12.08 -14.37 -29.62
N GLY A 272 12.43 -14.96 -28.47
CA GLY A 272 12.43 -16.41 -28.30
C GLY A 272 13.40 -17.13 -29.24
N GLY A 273 13.27 -18.45 -29.33
CA GLY A 273 14.22 -19.27 -30.10
C GLY A 273 15.47 -19.63 -29.30
N GLN A 274 16.24 -20.60 -29.83
CA GLN A 274 17.33 -21.24 -29.08
C GLN A 274 18.41 -20.25 -28.64
N GLU A 275 18.78 -19.31 -29.51
CA GLU A 275 19.82 -18.31 -29.21
C GLU A 275 19.36 -17.29 -28.15
N ALA A 276 18.10 -16.84 -28.21
CA ALA A 276 17.54 -15.94 -27.21
C ALA A 276 17.41 -16.62 -25.83
N THR A 277 16.95 -17.87 -25.80
CA THR A 277 16.87 -18.68 -24.58
C THR A 277 18.26 -18.86 -23.97
N GLN A 278 19.28 -19.20 -24.78
CA GLN A 278 20.65 -19.32 -24.31
C GLN A 278 21.20 -17.99 -23.75
N LEU A 279 20.86 -16.86 -24.38
CA LEU A 279 21.25 -15.54 -23.88
C LEU A 279 20.62 -15.22 -22.52
N LEU A 280 19.33 -15.54 -22.31
CA LEU A 280 18.69 -15.42 -21.00
C LEU A 280 19.36 -16.32 -19.97
N PHE A 281 19.73 -17.54 -20.37
CA PHE A 281 20.41 -18.50 -19.50
C PHE A 281 21.79 -17.98 -19.04
N ASP A 282 22.60 -17.51 -19.98
CA ASP A 282 23.92 -16.95 -19.67
C ASP A 282 23.79 -15.73 -18.75
N LEU A 283 22.80 -14.86 -19.01
CA LEU A 283 22.53 -13.70 -18.19
C LEU A 283 22.13 -14.07 -16.76
N ALA A 284 21.25 -15.07 -16.60
CA ALA A 284 20.78 -15.52 -15.29
C ALA A 284 21.87 -16.21 -14.46
N LYS A 285 22.92 -16.75 -15.10
CA LYS A 285 24.09 -17.35 -14.44
C LYS A 285 25.25 -16.37 -14.18
N SER A 286 25.25 -15.23 -14.85
CA SER A 286 26.33 -14.25 -14.75
C SER A 286 26.46 -13.66 -13.33
N GLU A 287 27.60 -13.06 -13.01
CA GLU A 287 27.78 -12.27 -11.77
C GLU A 287 27.33 -10.80 -11.94
N SER A 288 26.38 -10.55 -12.85
CA SER A 288 25.89 -9.20 -13.16
C SER A 288 24.93 -8.64 -12.09
N ASP A 289 24.30 -7.50 -12.37
CA ASP A 289 23.28 -6.89 -11.49
C ASP A 289 22.18 -7.90 -11.12
N PRO A 290 21.94 -8.18 -9.82
CA PRO A 290 20.91 -9.12 -9.38
C PRO A 290 19.52 -8.83 -9.92
N VAL A 291 19.18 -7.54 -10.10
CA VAL A 291 17.87 -7.15 -10.65
C VAL A 291 17.73 -7.68 -12.07
N ILE A 292 18.80 -7.64 -12.86
CA ILE A 292 18.81 -8.14 -14.24
C ILE A 292 18.77 -9.67 -14.27
N GLN A 293 19.51 -10.33 -13.37
CA GLN A 293 19.43 -11.79 -13.20
C GLN A 293 18.00 -12.24 -12.87
N GLU A 294 17.31 -11.55 -11.95
CA GLU A 294 15.92 -11.85 -11.60
C GLU A 294 14.96 -11.70 -12.77
N LYS A 295 15.15 -10.67 -13.63
CA LYS A 295 14.34 -10.52 -14.84
C LYS A 295 14.58 -11.69 -15.79
N ALA A 296 15.84 -12.10 -15.98
CA ALA A 296 16.16 -13.25 -16.82
C ALA A 296 15.51 -14.53 -16.28
N VAL A 297 15.68 -14.82 -14.98
CA VAL A 297 15.05 -15.94 -14.28
C VAL A 297 13.53 -15.93 -14.43
N PHE A 298 12.90 -14.76 -14.31
CA PHE A 298 11.46 -14.62 -14.50
C PHE A 298 11.01 -15.05 -15.89
N TRP A 299 11.66 -14.54 -16.94
CA TRP A 299 11.29 -14.83 -18.33
C TRP A 299 11.58 -16.28 -18.70
N ILE A 300 12.69 -16.84 -18.23
CA ILE A 300 13.00 -18.27 -18.34
C ILE A 300 11.88 -19.11 -17.71
N GLY A 301 11.40 -18.71 -16.53
CA GLY A 301 10.27 -19.36 -15.88
C GLY A 301 8.97 -19.36 -16.70
N GLN A 302 8.77 -18.40 -17.60
CA GLN A 302 7.59 -18.35 -18.47
C GLN A 302 7.67 -19.32 -19.65
N GLU A 303 8.86 -19.78 -20.05
CA GLU A 303 9.01 -20.80 -21.10
C GLU A 303 8.49 -22.16 -20.62
N GLY A 304 8.80 -22.50 -19.37
CA GLY A 304 8.42 -23.76 -18.72
C GLY A 304 9.18 -24.99 -19.25
N GLY A 305 8.79 -26.18 -18.78
CA GLY A 305 9.38 -27.45 -19.18
C GLY A 305 10.55 -27.96 -18.30
N GLU A 306 10.95 -29.20 -18.54
CA GLU A 306 11.97 -29.92 -17.76
C GLU A 306 13.38 -29.30 -17.84
N GLU A 307 13.75 -28.82 -19.02
CA GLU A 307 15.05 -28.15 -19.23
C GLU A 307 15.13 -26.86 -18.40
N THR A 308 14.08 -26.04 -18.45
CA THR A 308 13.91 -24.84 -17.64
C THR A 308 13.99 -25.13 -16.14
N LEU A 309 13.31 -26.18 -15.67
CA LEU A 309 13.36 -26.60 -14.26
C LEU A 309 14.77 -27.01 -13.82
N SER A 310 15.50 -27.74 -14.67
CA SER A 310 16.88 -28.14 -14.42
C SER A 310 17.81 -26.92 -14.35
N PHE A 311 17.57 -25.96 -15.25
CA PHE A 311 18.33 -24.73 -15.32
C PHE A 311 18.10 -23.81 -14.10
N LEU A 312 16.84 -23.64 -13.68
CA LEU A 312 16.48 -22.86 -12.48
C LEU A 312 17.10 -23.44 -11.20
N GLN A 313 17.17 -24.78 -11.08
CA GLN A 313 17.89 -25.44 -9.98
C GLN A 313 19.38 -25.15 -10.02
N GLN A 314 20.00 -25.19 -11.20
CA GLN A 314 21.41 -24.90 -11.35
C GLN A 314 21.74 -23.48 -10.86
N ILE A 315 20.93 -22.48 -11.22
CA ILE A 315 21.11 -21.10 -10.73
C ILE A 315 20.91 -21.02 -9.22
N LEU A 316 19.85 -21.62 -8.70
CA LEU A 316 19.55 -21.60 -7.26
C LEU A 316 20.74 -22.13 -6.43
N ASN A 317 21.41 -23.16 -6.94
CA ASN A 317 22.57 -23.78 -6.31
C ASN A 317 23.86 -22.97 -6.48
N SER A 318 24.07 -22.29 -7.62
CA SER A 318 25.31 -21.54 -7.87
C SER A 318 25.29 -20.11 -7.35
N THR A 319 24.13 -19.43 -7.38
CA THR A 319 24.05 -18.01 -7.02
C THR A 319 24.25 -17.80 -5.51
N LYS A 320 24.90 -16.69 -5.16
CA LYS A 320 25.01 -16.21 -3.77
C LYS A 320 23.92 -15.18 -3.45
N ASN A 321 23.29 -14.59 -4.46
CA ASN A 321 22.27 -13.57 -4.25
C ASN A 321 20.95 -14.20 -3.79
N ARG A 322 20.44 -13.72 -2.66
CA ARG A 322 19.21 -14.22 -2.05
C ARG A 322 17.97 -13.99 -2.92
N GLU A 323 17.83 -12.80 -3.48
CA GLU A 323 16.64 -12.38 -4.24
C GLU A 323 16.52 -13.21 -5.53
N VAL A 324 17.64 -13.50 -6.19
CA VAL A 324 17.72 -14.40 -7.34
C VAL A 324 17.29 -15.83 -6.96
N LYS A 325 17.74 -16.37 -5.82
CA LYS A 325 17.25 -17.68 -5.34
C LYS A 325 15.74 -17.68 -5.11
N GLU A 326 15.22 -16.65 -4.44
CA GLU A 326 13.77 -16.52 -4.20
C GLU A 326 13.01 -16.45 -5.54
N LYS A 327 13.58 -15.78 -6.55
CA LYS A 327 13.00 -15.71 -7.88
C LYS A 327 13.04 -17.03 -8.65
N CYS A 328 14.08 -17.85 -8.47
CA CYS A 328 14.12 -19.21 -9.00
C CYS A 328 13.00 -20.08 -8.41
N ILE A 329 12.82 -20.05 -7.09
CA ILE A 329 11.77 -20.81 -6.39
C ILE A 329 10.38 -20.36 -6.85
N PHE A 330 10.16 -19.05 -6.94
CA PHE A 330 8.95 -18.49 -7.52
C PHE A 330 8.73 -19.05 -8.93
N SER A 331 9.73 -18.98 -9.80
CA SER A 331 9.59 -19.41 -11.20
C SER A 331 9.31 -20.92 -11.32
N ILE A 332 9.98 -21.75 -10.51
CA ILE A 332 9.70 -23.19 -10.39
C ILE A 332 8.22 -23.42 -10.00
N SER A 333 7.72 -22.68 -9.01
CA SER A 333 6.30 -22.80 -8.57
C SER A 333 5.29 -22.39 -9.65
N GLN A 334 5.63 -21.41 -10.50
CA GLN A 334 4.76 -20.96 -11.58
C GLN A 334 4.70 -21.96 -12.73
N ILE A 335 5.80 -22.67 -13.00
CA ILE A 335 5.85 -23.76 -13.99
C ILE A 335 4.91 -24.88 -13.54
N GLY A 336 4.97 -25.26 -12.27
CA GLY A 336 4.10 -26.27 -11.67
C GLY A 336 4.29 -27.69 -12.23
N GLY A 337 3.41 -28.60 -11.81
CA GLY A 337 3.46 -30.01 -12.20
C GLY A 337 4.35 -30.87 -11.28
N PRO A 338 4.32 -32.21 -11.46
CA PRO A 338 4.94 -33.15 -10.53
C PRO A 338 6.43 -32.90 -10.30
N ARG A 339 7.17 -32.61 -11.37
CA ARG A 339 8.61 -32.33 -11.28
C ARG A 339 8.92 -31.05 -10.51
N ALA A 340 8.18 -29.97 -10.77
CA ALA A 340 8.37 -28.72 -10.04
C ALA A 340 8.11 -28.92 -8.55
N LEU A 341 7.09 -29.71 -8.20
CA LEU A 341 6.78 -30.04 -6.81
C LEU A 341 7.87 -30.90 -6.15
N GLU A 342 8.45 -31.88 -6.85
CA GLU A 342 9.61 -32.65 -6.37
C GLU A 342 10.79 -31.73 -6.05
N ILE A 343 11.06 -30.74 -6.92
CA ILE A 343 12.14 -29.77 -6.73
C ILE A 343 11.86 -28.88 -5.51
N LEU A 344 10.63 -28.38 -5.38
CA LEU A 344 10.24 -27.58 -4.21
C LEU A 344 10.34 -28.41 -2.92
N GLN A 345 9.95 -29.68 -2.94
CA GLN A 345 10.09 -30.58 -1.80
C GLN A 345 11.56 -30.78 -1.42
N ASP A 346 12.44 -31.03 -2.38
CA ASP A 346 13.88 -31.16 -2.13
C ASP A 346 14.46 -29.88 -1.51
N ILE A 347 14.10 -28.71 -2.04
CA ILE A 347 14.52 -27.41 -1.47
C ILE A 347 14.00 -27.24 -0.04
N ALA A 348 12.73 -27.57 0.21
CA ALA A 348 12.14 -27.43 1.53
C ALA A 348 12.78 -28.34 2.58
N LYS A 349 13.21 -29.55 2.18
CA LYS A 349 13.86 -30.53 3.07
C LYS A 349 15.35 -30.26 3.28
N ASN A 350 16.08 -30.07 2.18
CA ASN A 350 17.53 -30.26 2.16
C ASN A 350 18.33 -28.96 2.05
N ASN A 351 17.68 -27.82 1.77
CA ASN A 351 18.42 -26.58 1.62
C ASN A 351 19.03 -26.11 2.96
N PRO A 352 20.33 -25.78 3.01
CA PRO A 352 20.98 -25.39 4.28
C PRO A 352 20.50 -24.05 4.83
N ASN A 353 19.79 -23.24 4.02
CA ASN A 353 19.28 -21.95 4.45
C ASN A 353 17.77 -22.03 4.80
N PRO A 354 17.39 -21.85 6.07
CA PRO A 354 15.98 -21.91 6.50
C PRO A 354 15.07 -20.92 5.77
N THR A 355 15.59 -19.74 5.41
CA THR A 355 14.80 -18.75 4.67
C THR A 355 14.48 -19.22 3.25
N ILE A 356 15.34 -20.04 2.65
CA ILE A 356 15.06 -20.67 1.34
C ILE A 356 14.08 -21.83 1.50
N GLN A 357 14.21 -22.64 2.57
CA GLN A 357 13.24 -23.68 2.92
C GLN A 357 11.83 -23.08 3.09
N GLU A 358 11.70 -21.98 3.86
CA GLU A 358 10.43 -21.27 4.08
C GLU A 358 9.75 -20.82 2.77
N LYS A 359 10.55 -20.43 1.76
CA LYS A 359 10.03 -19.99 0.46
C LYS A 359 9.48 -21.18 -0.34
N ALA A 360 10.17 -22.32 -0.31
CA ALA A 360 9.66 -23.53 -0.94
C ALA A 360 8.40 -24.04 -0.22
N VAL A 361 8.40 -24.08 1.12
CA VAL A 361 7.22 -24.42 1.95
C VAL A 361 6.02 -23.51 1.64
N PHE A 362 6.26 -22.21 1.45
CA PHE A 362 5.21 -21.28 1.04
C PHE A 362 4.58 -21.71 -0.29
N TRP A 363 5.40 -21.95 -1.31
CA TRP A 363 4.92 -22.28 -2.64
C TRP A 363 4.27 -23.67 -2.74
N ILE A 364 4.74 -24.65 -1.97
CA ILE A 364 4.03 -25.94 -1.79
C ILE A 364 2.64 -25.69 -1.20
N GLY A 365 2.52 -24.84 -0.18
CA GLY A 365 1.23 -24.45 0.39
C GLY A 365 0.31 -23.76 -0.62
N GLN A 366 0.85 -22.89 -1.49
CA GLN A 366 0.07 -22.20 -2.53
C GLN A 366 -0.40 -23.12 -3.67
N GLU A 367 0.25 -24.28 -3.88
CA GLU A 367 -0.24 -25.29 -4.81
C GLU A 367 -1.57 -25.89 -4.33
N GLY A 368 -1.72 -26.05 -3.02
CA GLY A 368 -2.94 -26.54 -2.39
C GLY A 368 -3.17 -28.04 -2.57
N GLY A 369 -4.28 -28.53 -2.00
CA GLY A 369 -4.70 -29.92 -2.10
C GLY A 369 -3.98 -30.90 -1.16
N GLU A 370 -4.52 -32.11 -1.10
CA GLU A 370 -4.10 -33.20 -0.19
C GLU A 370 -2.61 -33.55 -0.32
N LYS A 371 -2.10 -33.62 -1.55
CA LYS A 371 -0.68 -33.92 -1.79
C LYS A 371 0.24 -32.86 -1.17
N SER A 372 -0.14 -31.58 -1.23
CA SER A 372 0.64 -30.51 -0.61
C SER A 372 0.62 -30.62 0.91
N ILE A 373 -0.50 -31.02 1.50
CA ILE A 373 -0.60 -31.31 2.94
C ILE A 373 0.34 -32.46 3.32
N ASP A 374 0.30 -33.58 2.59
CA ASP A 374 1.18 -34.73 2.85
C ASP A 374 2.67 -34.33 2.84
N LEU A 375 3.06 -33.55 1.84
CA LEU A 375 4.43 -33.05 1.71
C LEU A 375 4.82 -32.12 2.86
N LEU A 376 3.94 -31.19 3.23
CA LEU A 376 4.19 -30.26 4.33
C LEU A 376 4.32 -30.98 5.67
N LEU A 377 3.53 -32.02 5.92
CA LEU A 377 3.63 -32.85 7.12
C LEU A 377 4.93 -33.64 7.18
N ASP A 378 5.30 -34.29 6.08
CA ASP A 378 6.56 -35.01 5.97
C ASP A 378 7.77 -34.08 6.19
N ILE A 379 7.71 -32.83 5.71
CA ILE A 379 8.75 -31.84 6.04
C ILE A 379 8.71 -31.45 7.52
N PHE A 380 7.52 -31.26 8.09
CA PHE A 380 7.32 -30.85 9.49
C PHE A 380 7.89 -31.86 10.49
N GLU A 381 7.64 -33.15 10.25
CA GLU A 381 8.10 -34.26 11.10
C GLU A 381 9.63 -34.42 11.08
N ASN A 382 10.27 -34.03 9.98
CA ASN A 382 11.71 -34.23 9.77
C ASN A 382 12.56 -32.96 10.02
N THR A 383 11.94 -31.81 10.29
CA THR A 383 12.66 -30.55 10.54
C THR A 383 12.58 -30.10 11.98
N THR A 384 13.72 -29.71 12.55
CA THR A 384 13.79 -29.07 13.89
C THR A 384 13.82 -27.55 13.79
N ASN A 385 13.87 -26.99 12.59
CA ASN A 385 13.95 -25.55 12.41
C ASN A 385 12.60 -24.87 12.66
N ARG A 386 12.48 -24.18 13.80
CA ARG A 386 11.23 -23.52 14.21
C ARG A 386 10.63 -22.60 13.15
N LYS A 387 11.44 -21.82 12.41
CA LYS A 387 10.94 -20.91 11.37
C LYS A 387 10.26 -21.67 10.23
N VAL A 388 10.86 -22.77 9.80
CA VAL A 388 10.29 -23.65 8.77
C VAL A 388 8.99 -24.29 9.28
N ARG A 389 8.98 -24.78 10.52
CA ARG A 389 7.78 -25.35 11.16
C ARG A 389 6.64 -24.34 11.26
N GLU A 390 6.91 -23.11 11.72
CA GLU A 390 5.94 -22.01 11.74
C GLU A 390 5.40 -21.72 10.33
N LYS A 391 6.27 -21.74 9.32
CA LYS A 391 5.87 -21.51 7.93
C LYS A 391 5.01 -22.65 7.37
N ILE A 392 5.22 -23.89 7.82
CA ILE A 392 4.38 -25.04 7.47
C ILE A 392 2.98 -24.87 8.08
N VAL A 393 2.87 -24.54 9.37
CA VAL A 393 1.58 -24.27 10.02
C VAL A 393 0.82 -23.16 9.28
N PHE A 394 1.52 -22.08 8.92
CA PHE A 394 0.97 -21.04 8.07
C PHE A 394 0.48 -21.59 6.72
N SER A 395 1.34 -22.32 6.00
CA SER A 395 1.00 -22.88 4.69
C SER A 395 -0.23 -23.80 4.76
N ILE A 396 -0.32 -24.68 5.75
CA ILE A 396 -1.48 -25.56 5.98
C ILE A 396 -2.75 -24.73 6.21
N SER A 397 -2.68 -23.66 7.01
CA SER A 397 -3.83 -22.76 7.23
C SER A 397 -4.33 -22.09 5.95
N GLN A 398 -3.45 -21.81 5.00
CA GLN A 398 -3.83 -21.18 3.73
C GLN A 398 -4.43 -22.17 2.72
N ILE A 399 -4.12 -23.48 2.86
CA ILE A 399 -4.76 -24.52 2.05
C ILE A 399 -6.23 -24.66 2.43
N GLY A 400 -6.53 -24.70 3.73
CA GLY A 400 -7.87 -24.88 4.27
C GLY A 400 -8.47 -26.27 4.03
N GLY A 401 -9.73 -26.45 4.42
CA GLY A 401 -10.45 -27.73 4.34
C GLY A 401 -10.24 -28.61 5.57
N ASP A 402 -11.14 -29.58 5.77
CA ASP A 402 -11.25 -30.35 7.02
C ASP A 402 -9.93 -30.97 7.49
N ARG A 403 -9.13 -31.54 6.58
CA ARG A 403 -7.85 -32.11 6.92
C ARG A 403 -6.84 -31.08 7.42
N ALA A 404 -6.80 -29.89 6.82
CA ALA A 404 -5.91 -28.82 7.29
C ALA A 404 -6.31 -28.37 8.70
N ILE A 405 -7.62 -28.31 8.99
CA ILE A 405 -8.16 -28.00 10.32
C ILE A 405 -7.72 -29.05 11.32
N GLU A 406 -7.94 -30.34 11.04
CA GLU A 406 -7.54 -31.45 11.91
C GLU A 406 -6.05 -31.41 12.26
N LEU A 407 -5.20 -31.00 11.32
CA LEU A 407 -3.76 -30.85 11.55
C LEU A 407 -3.43 -29.64 12.42
N LEU A 408 -4.08 -28.48 12.17
CA LEU A 408 -3.94 -27.32 13.05
C LEU A 408 -4.39 -27.66 14.48
N GLU A 409 -5.46 -28.42 14.64
CA GLU A 409 -5.89 -28.92 15.95
C GLU A 409 -4.85 -29.82 16.60
N GLY A 410 -4.27 -30.75 15.82
CA GLY A 410 -3.18 -31.61 16.26
C GLY A 410 -1.97 -30.80 16.75
N PHE A 411 -1.54 -29.78 16.00
CA PHE A 411 -0.44 -28.90 16.39
C PHE A 411 -0.77 -28.08 17.63
N ALA A 412 -1.98 -27.55 17.73
CA ALA A 412 -2.41 -26.77 18.89
C ALA A 412 -2.47 -27.61 20.18
N LYS A 413 -2.89 -28.88 20.09
CA LYS A 413 -3.06 -29.79 21.23
C LYS A 413 -1.75 -30.48 21.65
N ASN A 414 -0.94 -30.90 20.69
CA ASN A 414 0.10 -31.92 20.93
C ASN A 414 1.53 -31.50 20.61
N ASP A 415 1.76 -30.35 19.95
CA ASP A 415 3.13 -29.97 19.58
C ASP A 415 3.99 -29.66 20.81
N SER A 416 5.26 -30.00 20.78
CA SER A 416 6.17 -29.76 21.90
C SER A 416 6.71 -28.32 21.96
N ASP A 417 6.64 -27.56 20.86
CA ASP A 417 7.05 -26.15 20.81
C ASP A 417 5.86 -25.23 21.08
N PRO A 418 5.86 -24.46 22.17
CA PRO A 418 4.77 -23.53 22.50
C PRO A 418 4.49 -22.52 21.38
N THR A 419 5.52 -22.11 20.63
CA THR A 419 5.37 -21.18 19.50
C THR A 419 4.50 -21.79 18.41
N ILE A 420 4.67 -23.09 18.15
CA ILE A 420 3.90 -23.82 17.13
C ILE A 420 2.46 -23.99 17.59
N GLN A 421 2.24 -24.35 18.86
CA GLN A 421 0.91 -24.38 19.46
C GLN A 421 0.20 -23.03 19.29
N GLU A 422 0.87 -21.93 19.64
CA GLU A 422 0.31 -20.57 19.52
C GLU A 422 -0.01 -20.18 18.06
N LYS A 423 0.83 -20.54 17.10
CA LYS A 423 0.55 -20.28 15.67
C LYS A 423 -0.66 -21.08 15.21
N ALA A 424 -0.78 -22.34 15.61
CA ALA A 424 -1.94 -23.16 15.26
C ALA A 424 -3.23 -22.61 15.87
N ILE A 425 -3.21 -22.25 17.17
CA ILE A 425 -4.33 -21.58 17.86
C ILE A 425 -4.72 -20.27 17.17
N PHE A 426 -3.74 -19.49 16.71
CA PHE A 426 -3.99 -18.26 15.97
C PHE A 426 -4.73 -18.55 14.66
N TRP A 427 -4.24 -19.51 13.86
CA TRP A 427 -4.83 -19.81 12.56
C TRP A 427 -6.22 -20.46 12.65
N ILE A 428 -6.47 -21.30 13.67
CA ILE A 428 -7.84 -21.79 13.98
C ILE A 428 -8.78 -20.60 14.26
N GLY A 429 -8.30 -19.60 15.02
CA GLY A 429 -9.04 -18.37 15.28
C GLY A 429 -9.33 -17.55 14.02
N GLN A 430 -8.39 -17.48 13.08
CA GLN A 430 -8.56 -16.74 11.82
C GLN A 430 -9.51 -17.42 10.84
N GLU A 431 -9.67 -18.75 10.92
CA GLU A 431 -10.68 -19.45 10.14
C GLU A 431 -12.10 -19.04 10.53
N GLY A 432 -12.34 -18.81 11.82
CA GLY A 432 -13.61 -18.33 12.35
C GLY A 432 -14.73 -19.37 12.38
N GLY A 433 -15.92 -18.92 12.79
CA GLY A 433 -17.11 -19.77 12.87
C GLY A 433 -17.23 -20.60 14.14
N GLN A 434 -18.34 -21.35 14.22
CA GLN A 434 -18.71 -22.10 15.43
C GLN A 434 -17.76 -23.25 15.74
N LYS A 435 -17.32 -24.00 14.71
CA LYS A 435 -16.38 -25.13 14.86
C LYS A 435 -15.07 -24.65 15.50
N SER A 436 -14.49 -23.56 15.03
CA SER A 436 -13.27 -22.99 15.60
C SER A 436 -13.45 -22.57 17.07
N LEU A 437 -14.60 -22.01 17.45
CA LEU A 437 -14.89 -21.69 18.86
C LEU A 437 -14.94 -22.95 19.74
N GLU A 438 -15.60 -24.01 19.27
CA GLU A 438 -15.68 -25.30 19.97
C GLU A 438 -14.29 -25.93 20.14
N THR A 439 -13.52 -25.99 19.06
CA THR A 439 -12.14 -26.46 19.05
C THR A 439 -11.25 -25.68 20.02
N LEU A 440 -11.31 -24.34 20.00
CA LEU A 440 -10.53 -23.49 20.90
C LEU A 440 -10.88 -23.73 22.38
N LEU A 441 -12.16 -23.93 22.69
CA LEU A 441 -12.61 -24.27 24.05
C LEU A 441 -12.11 -25.64 24.51
N GLU A 442 -12.13 -26.65 23.63
CA GLU A 442 -11.56 -27.96 23.95
C GLU A 442 -10.08 -27.85 24.30
N ILE A 443 -9.31 -27.11 23.47
CA ILE A 443 -7.87 -26.90 23.70
C ILE A 443 -7.66 -26.15 25.01
N PHE A 444 -8.45 -25.12 25.29
CA PHE A 444 -8.36 -24.33 26.52
C PHE A 444 -8.54 -25.19 27.78
N ASN A 445 -9.50 -26.11 27.75
CA ASN A 445 -9.79 -27.00 28.87
C ASN A 445 -8.73 -28.09 29.06
N ALA A 446 -8.13 -28.56 27.95
CA ALA A 446 -7.10 -29.61 27.99
C ALA A 446 -5.70 -29.09 28.38
N THR A 447 -5.34 -27.87 27.95
CA THR A 447 -3.99 -27.34 28.12
C THR A 447 -3.73 -26.82 29.54
N GLN A 448 -2.52 -27.05 30.04
CA GLN A 448 -2.00 -26.40 31.25
C GLN A 448 -1.10 -25.20 30.94
N ASN A 449 -0.81 -24.94 29.66
CA ASN A 449 0.04 -23.83 29.26
C ASN A 449 -0.74 -22.50 29.35
N HIS A 450 -0.32 -21.62 30.25
CA HIS A 450 -0.95 -20.31 30.46
C HIS A 450 -0.86 -19.39 29.24
N GLU A 451 0.26 -19.39 28.52
CA GLU A 451 0.44 -18.56 27.31
C GLU A 451 -0.51 -19.03 26.19
N ALA A 452 -0.66 -20.34 26.03
CA ALA A 452 -1.62 -20.93 25.10
C ALA A 452 -3.07 -20.54 25.46
N LYS A 453 -3.43 -20.55 26.75
CA LYS A 453 -4.76 -20.11 27.22
C LYS A 453 -5.01 -18.63 26.89
N GLU A 454 -4.05 -17.75 27.16
CA GLU A 454 -4.17 -16.34 26.77
C GLU A 454 -4.33 -16.16 25.26
N LYS A 455 -3.58 -16.95 24.48
CA LYS A 455 -3.66 -16.92 23.02
C LYS A 455 -5.03 -17.39 22.52
N ILE A 456 -5.64 -18.37 23.18
CA ILE A 456 -7.00 -18.83 22.87
C ILE A 456 -8.03 -17.74 23.15
N VAL A 457 -7.96 -17.08 24.30
CA VAL A 457 -8.86 -15.95 24.62
C VAL A 457 -8.74 -14.85 23.57
N PHE A 458 -7.51 -14.52 23.16
CA PHE A 458 -7.29 -13.62 22.04
C PHE A 458 -7.92 -14.14 20.74
N SER A 459 -7.66 -15.38 20.34
CA SER A 459 -8.21 -15.96 19.11
C SER A 459 -9.74 -15.93 19.11
N ILE A 460 -10.40 -16.26 20.22
CA ILE A 460 -11.86 -16.18 20.38
C ILE A 460 -12.36 -14.75 20.16
N SER A 461 -11.66 -13.74 20.70
CA SER A 461 -12.03 -12.34 20.48
C SER A 461 -11.96 -11.89 19.02
N GLN A 462 -11.06 -12.49 18.22
CA GLN A 462 -10.91 -12.15 16.80
C GLN A 462 -11.99 -12.81 15.92
N ILE A 463 -12.61 -13.90 16.39
CA ILE A 463 -13.74 -14.53 15.70
C ILE A 463 -14.99 -13.63 15.77
N GLY A 464 -15.23 -13.02 16.93
CA GLY A 464 -16.36 -12.12 17.16
C GLY A 464 -17.73 -12.81 17.15
N GLY A 465 -18.79 -12.01 17.26
CA GLY A 465 -20.17 -12.48 17.30
C GLY A 465 -20.65 -12.92 18.70
N GLU A 466 -21.96 -13.16 18.80
CA GLU A 466 -22.64 -13.41 20.08
C GLU A 466 -22.10 -14.62 20.85
N ARG A 467 -21.76 -15.69 20.13
CA ARG A 467 -21.20 -16.90 20.75
C ARG A 467 -19.82 -16.64 21.34
N ALA A 468 -18.94 -15.94 20.63
CA ALA A 468 -17.61 -15.57 21.13
C ALA A 468 -17.73 -14.64 22.34
N MET A 469 -18.59 -13.62 22.28
CA MET A 469 -18.89 -12.73 23.40
C MET A 469 -19.36 -13.51 24.63
N SER A 470 -20.28 -14.47 24.46
CA SER A 470 -20.75 -15.31 25.57
C SER A 470 -19.64 -16.16 26.20
N ILE A 471 -18.69 -16.63 25.39
CA ILE A 471 -17.52 -17.39 25.88
C ILE A 471 -16.57 -16.48 26.65
N LEU A 472 -16.25 -15.29 26.12
CA LEU A 472 -15.43 -14.29 26.81
C LEU A 472 -16.07 -13.87 28.13
N GLU A 473 -17.39 -13.69 28.15
CA GLU A 473 -18.14 -13.38 29.37
C GLU A 473 -17.99 -14.48 30.43
N GLY A 474 -18.08 -15.75 30.03
CA GLY A 474 -17.82 -16.89 30.92
C GLY A 474 -16.40 -16.85 31.50
N PHE A 475 -15.39 -16.61 30.67
CA PHE A 475 -14.00 -16.46 31.14
C PHE A 475 -13.81 -15.27 32.09
N ALA A 476 -14.50 -14.15 31.85
CA ALA A 476 -14.41 -12.97 32.69
C ALA A 476 -15.05 -13.18 34.08
N LYS A 477 -16.10 -14.00 34.18
CA LYS A 477 -16.83 -14.27 35.42
C LYS A 477 -16.25 -15.44 36.22
N ASP A 478 -15.97 -16.56 35.56
CA ASP A 478 -15.89 -17.87 36.20
C ASP A 478 -14.49 -18.50 36.15
N ASP A 479 -13.56 -18.00 35.33
CA ASP A 479 -12.23 -18.61 35.19
C ASP A 479 -11.42 -18.48 36.49
N SER A 480 -10.75 -19.54 36.91
CA SER A 480 -9.97 -19.55 38.15
C SER A 480 -8.66 -18.76 38.06
N ASN A 481 -8.17 -18.47 36.86
CA ASN A 481 -6.96 -17.70 36.63
C ASN A 481 -7.28 -16.20 36.44
N PRO A 482 -6.80 -15.32 37.36
CA PRO A 482 -7.04 -13.88 37.26
C PRO A 482 -6.55 -13.24 35.96
N GLU A 483 -5.47 -13.76 35.36
CA GLU A 483 -4.97 -13.22 34.08
C GLU A 483 -5.90 -13.53 32.91
N ILE A 484 -6.54 -14.70 32.91
CA ILE A 484 -7.56 -15.05 31.91
C ILE A 484 -8.79 -14.16 32.07
N GLN A 485 -9.25 -13.94 33.31
CA GLN A 485 -10.34 -13.00 33.60
C GLN A 485 -10.01 -11.61 33.03
N LYS A 486 -8.81 -11.08 33.34
CA LYS A 486 -8.37 -9.76 32.87
C LYS A 486 -8.28 -9.67 31.34
N LYS A 487 -7.82 -10.72 30.67
CA LYS A 487 -7.72 -10.78 29.20
C LYS A 487 -9.10 -10.83 28.56
N ALA A 488 -10.02 -11.61 29.10
CA ALA A 488 -11.40 -11.65 28.62
C ALA A 488 -12.09 -10.28 28.80
N ILE A 489 -11.98 -9.65 29.97
CA ILE A 489 -12.48 -8.30 30.25
C ILE A 489 -11.87 -7.27 29.29
N PHE A 490 -10.58 -7.39 28.99
CA PHE A 490 -9.92 -6.51 28.03
C PHE A 490 -10.54 -6.64 26.64
N TRP A 491 -10.68 -7.87 26.13
CA TRP A 491 -11.20 -8.10 24.78
C TRP A 491 -12.68 -7.78 24.63
N ILE A 492 -13.51 -7.99 25.65
CA ILE A 492 -14.90 -7.47 25.70
C ILE A 492 -14.90 -5.95 25.55
N GLY A 493 -13.98 -5.26 26.23
CA GLY A 493 -13.79 -3.82 26.11
C GLY A 493 -13.37 -3.36 24.70
N GLN A 494 -12.46 -4.11 24.05
CA GLN A 494 -11.97 -3.79 22.71
C GLN A 494 -13.03 -3.97 21.61
N GLU A 495 -14.03 -4.84 21.81
CA GLU A 495 -15.17 -4.93 20.88
C GLU A 495 -15.95 -3.61 20.82
N GLY A 496 -16.01 -2.87 21.94
CA GLY A 496 -16.61 -1.55 22.01
C GLY A 496 -18.14 -1.54 21.98
N GLY A 497 -18.70 -0.34 22.09
CA GLY A 497 -20.14 -0.11 21.99
C GLY A 497 -20.96 -0.46 23.24
N GLU A 498 -22.26 -0.21 23.12
CA GLU A 498 -23.24 -0.31 24.21
C GLU A 498 -23.36 -1.72 24.79
N ARG A 499 -23.32 -2.75 23.92
CA ARG A 499 -23.37 -4.16 24.33
C ARG A 499 -22.20 -4.52 25.24
N SER A 500 -20.99 -4.07 24.92
CA SER A 500 -19.82 -4.32 25.76
C SER A 500 -19.90 -3.61 27.10
N LEU A 501 -20.46 -2.40 27.15
CA LEU A 501 -20.72 -1.70 28.42
C LEU A 501 -21.71 -2.48 29.30
N ASP A 502 -22.81 -2.98 28.72
CA ASP A 502 -23.79 -3.80 29.44
C ASP A 502 -23.13 -5.05 30.03
N LYS A 503 -22.31 -5.74 29.23
CA LYS A 503 -21.60 -6.95 29.66
C LYS A 503 -20.54 -6.68 30.72
N LEU A 504 -19.75 -5.61 30.57
CA LEU A 504 -18.77 -5.21 31.58
C LEU A 504 -19.43 -4.87 32.92
N MET A 505 -20.58 -4.19 32.91
CA MET A 505 -21.34 -3.89 34.14
C MET A 505 -21.96 -5.13 34.77
N GLU A 506 -22.46 -6.06 33.96
CA GLU A 506 -22.94 -7.36 34.43
C GLU A 506 -21.83 -8.12 35.16
N ILE A 507 -20.63 -8.19 34.56
CA ILE A 507 -19.45 -8.84 35.15
C ILE A 507 -19.01 -8.10 36.42
N PHE A 508 -19.00 -6.76 36.42
CA PHE A 508 -18.59 -5.94 37.56
C PHE A 508 -19.44 -6.24 38.80
N ASN A 509 -20.75 -6.38 38.62
CA ASN A 509 -21.70 -6.66 39.70
C ASN A 509 -21.59 -8.10 40.21
N ALA A 510 -21.23 -9.05 39.34
CA ALA A 510 -21.10 -10.45 39.71
C ALA A 510 -19.78 -10.77 40.42
N THR A 511 -18.68 -10.14 40.02
CA THR A 511 -17.34 -10.49 40.52
C THR A 511 -17.05 -9.88 41.90
N GLN A 512 -16.32 -10.63 42.74
CA GLN A 512 -15.72 -10.11 43.97
C GLN A 512 -14.22 -9.81 43.81
N ASN A 513 -13.62 -10.18 42.66
CA ASN A 513 -12.22 -9.94 42.40
C ASN A 513 -11.98 -8.45 42.12
N ARG A 514 -11.28 -7.77 43.04
CA ARG A 514 -10.98 -6.34 42.92
C ARG A 514 -10.12 -6.02 41.70
N GLU A 515 -9.17 -6.87 41.33
CA GLU A 515 -8.34 -6.63 40.14
C GLU A 515 -9.16 -6.73 38.85
N ALA A 516 -10.13 -7.64 38.80
CA ALA A 516 -11.08 -7.75 37.70
C ALA A 516 -11.95 -6.48 37.61
N LYS A 517 -12.47 -5.98 38.75
CA LYS A 517 -13.21 -4.71 38.80
C LYS A 517 -12.38 -3.53 38.31
N GLU A 518 -11.13 -3.43 38.74
CA GLU A 518 -10.21 -2.38 38.26
C GLU A 518 -9.95 -2.49 36.76
N LYS A 519 -9.85 -3.72 36.22
CA LYS A 519 -9.69 -3.96 34.79
C LYS A 519 -10.95 -3.60 34.00
N ILE A 520 -12.15 -3.82 34.56
CA ILE A 520 -13.42 -3.42 33.96
C ILE A 520 -13.50 -1.90 33.81
N ILE A 521 -13.15 -1.14 34.87
CA ILE A 521 -13.13 0.34 34.81
C ILE A 521 -12.17 0.81 33.71
N PHE A 522 -11.01 0.17 33.59
CA PHE A 522 -10.10 0.44 32.48
C PHE A 522 -10.73 0.13 31.12
N SER A 523 -11.34 -1.04 30.95
CA SER A 523 -12.00 -1.40 29.69
C SER A 523 -13.11 -0.41 29.32
N ILE A 524 -13.93 0.02 30.29
CA ILE A 524 -14.98 1.05 30.09
C ILE A 524 -14.36 2.37 29.61
N SER A 525 -13.23 2.79 30.19
CA SER A 525 -12.56 4.02 29.76
C SER A 525 -11.99 3.96 28.35
N GLN A 526 -11.62 2.76 27.86
CA GLN A 526 -11.17 2.58 26.48
C GLN A 526 -12.31 2.55 25.46
N ILE A 527 -13.53 2.17 25.87
CA ILE A 527 -14.71 2.22 25.00
C ILE A 527 -15.06 3.67 24.66
N GLY A 528 -15.03 4.55 25.67
CA GLY A 528 -15.37 5.96 25.52
C GLY A 528 -16.86 6.22 25.21
N GLY A 529 -17.20 7.49 24.98
CA GLY A 529 -18.59 7.91 24.72
C GLY A 529 -19.38 8.26 25.98
N GLU A 530 -20.50 8.95 25.79
CA GLU A 530 -21.26 9.58 26.90
C GLU A 530 -21.69 8.59 27.97
N ARG A 531 -22.16 7.40 27.58
CA ARG A 531 -22.57 6.36 28.54
C ARG A 531 -21.39 5.81 29.33
N ALA A 532 -20.26 5.51 28.68
CA ALA A 532 -19.06 5.06 29.37
C ALA A 532 -18.57 6.11 30.36
N THR A 533 -18.58 7.39 29.98
CA THR A 533 -18.23 8.49 30.89
C THR A 533 -19.22 8.58 32.06
N SER A 534 -20.52 8.45 31.81
CA SER A 534 -21.54 8.45 32.88
C SER A 534 -21.33 7.31 33.88
N ILE A 535 -20.95 6.12 33.40
CA ILE A 535 -20.63 4.97 34.28
C ILE A 535 -19.39 5.27 35.13
N LEU A 536 -18.33 5.83 34.53
CA LEU A 536 -17.12 6.21 35.28
C LEU A 536 -17.42 7.30 36.32
N GLU A 537 -18.27 8.28 35.99
CA GLU A 537 -18.69 9.31 36.94
C GLU A 537 -19.48 8.73 38.12
N ASP A 538 -20.37 7.77 37.86
CA ASP A 538 -21.10 7.07 38.92
C ASP A 538 -20.14 6.33 39.86
N PHE A 539 -19.18 5.57 39.34
CA PHE A 539 -18.15 4.93 40.16
C PHE A 539 -17.30 5.93 40.95
N ALA A 540 -16.95 7.07 40.36
CA ALA A 540 -16.16 8.10 41.02
C ALA A 540 -16.90 8.81 42.17
N ARG A 541 -18.24 8.87 42.12
CA ARG A 541 -19.06 9.54 43.15
C ARG A 541 -19.59 8.57 44.20
N ASN A 542 -20.06 7.40 43.77
CA ASN A 542 -20.97 6.56 44.54
C ASN A 542 -20.36 5.21 44.96
N SER A 543 -19.17 4.83 44.46
CA SER A 543 -18.54 3.57 44.86
C SER A 543 -18.20 3.54 46.35
N ALA A 544 -18.67 2.50 47.05
CA ALA A 544 -18.32 2.24 48.44
C ALA A 544 -16.85 1.77 48.59
N ASP A 545 -16.24 1.20 47.54
CA ASP A 545 -14.82 0.83 47.52
C ASP A 545 -13.97 2.05 47.10
N PRO A 546 -13.09 2.57 47.99
CA PRO A 546 -12.24 3.71 47.66
C PRO A 546 -11.29 3.47 46.49
N ALA A 547 -10.89 2.23 46.24
CA ALA A 547 -9.98 1.91 45.15
C ALA A 547 -10.65 1.98 43.78
N ILE A 548 -11.89 1.51 43.70
CA ILE A 548 -12.76 1.66 42.52
C ILE A 548 -13.01 3.13 42.25
N GLN A 549 -13.32 3.89 43.31
CA GLN A 549 -13.50 5.34 43.23
C GLN A 549 -12.24 6.03 42.66
N GLU A 550 -11.06 5.72 43.21
CA GLU A 550 -9.78 6.25 42.74
C GLU A 550 -9.45 5.87 41.30
N LYS A 551 -9.76 4.64 40.89
CA LYS A 551 -9.50 4.17 39.52
C LYS A 551 -10.42 4.87 38.52
N ALA A 552 -11.69 5.07 38.86
CA ALA A 552 -12.62 5.83 38.02
C ALA A 552 -12.17 7.29 37.86
N ILE A 553 -11.81 7.97 38.97
CA ILE A 553 -11.27 9.34 38.96
C ILE A 553 -9.98 9.43 38.13
N PHE A 554 -9.12 8.42 38.21
CA PHE A 554 -7.91 8.35 37.41
C PHE A 554 -8.25 8.32 35.91
N TRP A 555 -9.13 7.41 35.48
CA TRP A 555 -9.44 7.24 34.06
C TRP A 555 -10.25 8.40 33.48
N ILE A 556 -11.15 9.04 34.24
CA ILE A 556 -11.80 10.31 33.83
C ILE A 556 -10.75 11.39 33.53
N GLY A 557 -9.68 11.43 34.34
CA GLY A 557 -8.56 12.35 34.14
C GLY A 557 -7.72 12.04 32.89
N GLN A 558 -7.51 10.75 32.60
CA GLN A 558 -6.73 10.29 31.44
C GLN A 558 -7.50 10.36 30.11
N GLU A 559 -8.83 10.25 30.13
CA GLU A 559 -9.68 10.36 28.94
C GLU A 559 -9.47 11.71 28.22
N GLY A 560 -9.14 12.78 28.96
CA GLY A 560 -8.74 14.07 28.39
C GLY A 560 -9.83 14.79 27.57
N GLY A 561 -11.07 14.29 27.59
CA GLY A 561 -12.17 14.83 26.82
C GLY A 561 -12.62 16.24 27.27
N PRO A 562 -13.32 16.99 26.40
CA PRO A 562 -13.92 18.27 26.77
C PRO A 562 -14.76 18.14 28.04
N GLY A 563 -14.43 18.92 29.07
CA GLY A 563 -15.14 18.91 30.34
C GLY A 563 -14.69 17.86 31.37
N SER A 564 -13.65 17.05 31.11
CA SER A 564 -13.08 16.14 32.14
C SER A 564 -12.65 16.90 33.41
N ALA A 565 -12.04 18.08 33.26
CA ALA A 565 -11.72 18.95 34.40
C ALA A 565 -12.99 19.34 35.18
N GLN A 566 -14.07 19.73 34.49
CA GLN A 566 -15.33 20.10 35.14
C GLN A 566 -15.97 18.93 35.88
N LYS A 567 -15.95 17.74 35.29
CA LYS A 567 -16.46 16.51 35.93
C LYS A 567 -15.68 16.19 37.19
N LEU A 568 -14.35 16.27 37.15
CA LEU A 568 -13.48 16.09 38.31
C LEU A 568 -13.74 17.13 39.41
N MET A 569 -13.87 18.42 39.05
CA MET A 569 -14.23 19.47 40.01
C MET A 569 -15.58 19.18 40.70
N ASN A 570 -16.58 18.77 39.92
CA ASN A 570 -17.88 18.36 40.46
C ASN A 570 -17.73 17.15 41.41
N ILE A 571 -16.88 16.18 41.10
CA ILE A 571 -16.61 15.04 42.00
C ILE A 571 -15.96 15.52 43.31
N TYR A 572 -15.00 16.45 43.25
CA TYR A 572 -14.34 17.01 44.43
C TYR A 572 -15.36 17.65 45.39
N ASP A 573 -16.22 18.51 44.86
CA ASP A 573 -17.20 19.27 45.63
C ASP A 573 -18.26 18.37 46.26
N ASN A 574 -18.60 17.25 45.63
CA ASN A 574 -19.70 16.37 46.04
C ASN A 574 -19.26 15.09 46.78
N THR A 575 -17.97 14.82 46.94
CA THR A 575 -17.49 13.68 47.73
C THR A 575 -16.94 14.14 49.08
N SER A 576 -17.20 13.41 50.16
CA SER A 576 -16.57 13.62 51.48
C SER A 576 -15.29 12.80 51.66
N ASN A 577 -14.96 11.90 50.74
CA ASN A 577 -13.79 11.04 50.82
C ASN A 577 -12.51 11.83 50.49
N VAL A 578 -11.71 12.13 51.52
CA VAL A 578 -10.44 12.87 51.40
C VAL A 578 -9.48 12.19 50.42
N ARG A 579 -9.44 10.85 50.36
CA ARG A 579 -8.54 10.12 49.46
C ARG A 579 -8.96 10.28 48.00
N ALA A 580 -10.27 10.25 47.73
CA ALA A 580 -10.84 10.56 46.42
C ALA A 580 -10.57 12.01 46.00
N ARG A 581 -10.75 12.97 46.92
CA ARG A 581 -10.41 14.38 46.69
C ARG A 581 -8.92 14.56 46.34
N LYS A 582 -8.00 13.92 47.07
CA LYS A 582 -6.56 13.91 46.72
C LYS A 582 -6.31 13.37 45.31
N LYS A 583 -7.04 12.32 44.91
CA LYS A 583 -6.93 11.74 43.57
C LYS A 583 -7.49 12.67 42.49
N VAL A 584 -8.57 13.40 42.78
CA VAL A 584 -9.07 14.45 41.88
C VAL A 584 -8.01 15.53 41.66
N LEU A 585 -7.39 16.04 42.72
CA LEU A 585 -6.34 17.06 42.61
C LEU A 585 -5.15 16.55 41.78
N PHE A 586 -4.77 15.27 41.96
CA PHE A 586 -3.80 14.60 41.09
C PHE A 586 -4.24 14.63 39.62
N SER A 587 -5.45 14.19 39.32
CA SER A 587 -5.94 14.12 37.93
C SER A 587 -6.04 15.51 37.29
N LEU A 588 -6.52 16.51 38.02
CA LEU A 588 -6.57 17.91 37.57
C LEU A 588 -5.17 18.48 37.27
N GLY A 589 -4.19 18.18 38.13
CA GLY A 589 -2.79 18.56 37.90
C GLY A 589 -2.21 17.97 36.61
N GLN A 590 -2.55 16.72 36.29
CA GLN A 590 -2.14 16.07 35.04
C GLN A 590 -2.85 16.64 33.80
N ILE A 591 -4.11 17.07 33.92
CA ILE A 591 -4.86 17.68 32.82
C ILE A 591 -4.26 19.05 32.45
N GLY A 592 -3.91 19.87 33.43
CA GLY A 592 -3.26 21.17 33.21
C GLY A 592 -4.08 22.21 32.43
N SER A 593 -5.40 22.01 32.28
CA SER A 593 -6.27 22.99 31.61
C SER A 593 -6.41 24.27 32.43
N LYS A 594 -6.82 25.36 31.80
CA LYS A 594 -7.00 26.66 32.46
C LYS A 594 -7.89 26.53 33.70
N GLU A 595 -9.01 25.83 33.56
CA GLU A 595 -10.02 25.59 34.59
C GLU A 595 -9.47 24.70 35.71
N ALA A 596 -8.68 23.67 35.36
CA ALA A 596 -8.04 22.79 36.33
C ALA A 596 -7.03 23.56 37.19
N ILE A 597 -6.22 24.43 36.59
CA ILE A 597 -5.28 25.30 37.30
C ILE A 597 -6.03 26.30 38.20
N ASP A 598 -7.08 26.95 37.69
CA ASP A 598 -7.89 27.89 38.48
C ASP A 598 -8.50 27.21 39.72
N PHE A 599 -8.95 25.96 39.57
CA PHE A 599 -9.46 25.17 40.69
C PHE A 599 -8.38 24.76 41.69
N LEU A 600 -7.20 24.33 41.22
CA LEU A 600 -6.07 24.03 42.10
C LEU A 600 -5.65 25.26 42.92
N ILE A 601 -5.63 26.46 42.32
CA ILE A 601 -5.39 27.73 43.02
C ILE A 601 -6.47 27.97 44.08
N LYS A 602 -7.75 27.80 43.74
CA LYS A 602 -8.87 27.94 44.68
C LYS A 602 -8.72 27.01 45.89
N VAL A 603 -8.38 25.74 45.67
CA VAL A 603 -8.17 24.74 46.73
C VAL A 603 -6.95 25.10 47.58
N ALA A 604 -5.82 25.47 46.96
CA ALA A 604 -4.60 25.85 47.68
C ALA A 604 -4.80 27.06 48.62
N LYS A 605 -5.68 28.00 48.25
CA LYS A 605 -5.98 29.19 49.07
C LYS A 605 -7.04 28.94 50.14
N ASN A 606 -8.08 28.17 49.83
CA ASN A 606 -9.31 28.17 50.64
C ASN A 606 -9.64 26.84 51.33
N GLU A 607 -8.99 25.73 50.98
CA GLU A 607 -9.36 24.40 51.49
C GLU A 607 -9.04 24.23 52.98
N GLY A 608 -10.04 23.90 53.79
CA GLY A 608 -9.89 23.76 55.24
C GLY A 608 -9.03 22.56 55.64
N ASP A 609 -9.05 21.49 54.83
CA ASP A 609 -8.19 20.33 55.05
C ASP A 609 -6.73 20.62 54.60
N ILE A 610 -5.82 20.59 55.58
CA ILE A 610 -4.39 20.89 55.38
C ILE A 610 -3.76 19.97 54.32
N GLU A 611 -4.15 18.70 54.27
CA GLU A 611 -3.57 17.72 53.37
C GLU A 611 -4.06 17.88 51.93
N LEU A 612 -5.32 18.26 51.74
CA LEU A 612 -5.84 18.63 50.42
C LEU A 612 -5.20 19.92 49.91
N ARG A 613 -5.02 20.91 50.80
CA ARG A 613 -4.33 22.16 50.49
C ARG A 613 -2.88 21.92 50.05
N LYS A 614 -2.12 21.13 50.81
CA LYS A 614 -0.74 20.72 50.44
C LYS A 614 -0.71 20.00 49.09
N LYS A 615 -1.69 19.13 48.82
CA LYS A 615 -1.74 18.39 47.56
C LYS A 615 -2.02 19.30 46.37
N ALA A 616 -2.89 20.30 46.53
CA ALA A 616 -3.12 21.32 45.50
C ALA A 616 -1.87 22.18 45.25
N ILE A 617 -1.20 22.64 46.30
CA ILE A 617 0.08 23.37 46.23
C ILE A 617 1.14 22.56 45.48
N PHE A 618 1.26 21.27 45.79
CA PHE A 618 2.19 20.37 45.10
C PHE A 618 1.93 20.33 43.59
N TRP A 619 0.68 20.09 43.17
CA TRP A 619 0.35 20.04 41.73
C TRP A 619 0.43 21.40 41.03
N LEU A 620 0.25 22.51 41.76
CA LEU A 620 0.55 23.84 41.24
C LEU A 620 2.06 24.06 41.02
N GLY A 621 2.92 23.43 41.82
CA GLY A 621 4.37 23.47 41.63
C GLY A 621 4.85 22.69 40.39
N GLU A 622 4.11 21.65 40.00
CA GLU A 622 4.42 20.81 38.83
C GLU A 622 3.93 21.41 37.50
N THR A 623 3.14 22.48 37.53
CA THR A 623 2.68 23.17 36.30
C THR A 623 3.62 24.30 35.90
N SER A 624 3.71 24.55 34.59
CA SER A 624 4.41 25.70 34.01
C SER A 624 3.52 26.94 33.86
N ASP A 625 2.26 26.90 34.34
CA ASP A 625 1.34 28.03 34.26
C ASP A 625 1.82 29.20 35.15
N PRO A 626 2.05 30.41 34.59
CA PRO A 626 2.55 31.55 35.36
C PRO A 626 1.60 31.96 36.51
N ARG A 627 0.30 31.69 36.39
CA ARG A 627 -0.69 31.99 37.43
C ARG A 627 -0.50 31.12 38.67
N ALA A 628 0.01 29.89 38.49
CA ALA A 628 0.36 29.02 39.61
C ALA A 628 1.51 29.62 40.42
N LYS A 629 2.54 30.18 39.75
CA LYS A 629 3.65 30.88 40.41
C LYS A 629 3.16 32.08 41.23
N GLU A 630 2.31 32.92 40.66
CA GLU A 630 1.72 34.08 41.36
C GLU A 630 0.93 33.64 42.59
N ALA A 631 0.06 32.64 42.44
CA ALA A 631 -0.73 32.09 43.55
C ALA A 631 0.14 31.49 44.66
N LEU A 632 1.22 30.78 44.31
CA LEU A 632 2.15 30.21 45.29
C LEU A 632 2.92 31.29 46.06
N LEU A 633 3.34 32.38 45.39
CA LEU A 633 3.98 33.52 46.06
C LEU A 633 3.03 34.20 47.05
N GLU A 634 1.76 34.37 46.69
CA GLU A 634 0.76 34.92 47.61
C GLU A 634 0.56 34.05 48.85
N ILE A 635 0.53 32.72 48.68
CA ILE A 635 0.37 31.77 49.80
C ILE A 635 1.58 31.79 50.74
N ILE A 636 2.80 31.93 50.22
CA ILE A 636 4.03 32.00 51.04
C ILE A 636 4.09 33.29 51.87
N ASN A 637 3.46 34.37 51.42
CA ASN A 637 3.47 35.67 52.07
C ASN A 637 2.31 35.87 53.09
N GLN A 638 1.49 34.84 53.32
CA GLN A 638 0.44 34.78 54.34
C GLN A 638 0.91 33.95 55.53
#